data_AF-A0A9W7L1U0-F1
#
_entry.id   AF-A0A9W7L1U0-F1
#
_cell.length_a   1.000
_cell.length_b   1.000
_cell.length_c   1.000
_cell.angle_alpha   90.00
_cell.angle_beta   90.00
_cell.angle_gamma   90.00
#
_symmetry.space_group_name_H-M   'P 1'
#
loop_
_entity.id
_entity.type
_entity.pdbx_description
1 polymer ?
#
loop_
_entity_poly.entity_id
_entity_poly.type
_entity_poly.pdbx_seq_one_letter_code
_entity_poly.pdbx_strand_id
1 'polypeptide(L)'
;MKSLVALLAASLLVFVLLVITSHGTDKSLRSPSRGLQDFAFGGSDISDSVNIIFANGKKSNKGNKGNKGNKGNKGKKGKKGKKGNKGKKGNKGTTPQPTESPTPAPTPAPKPGPTITPLKDGNSTTAGTMFWAMSTWCASPAKWNNAHAATYGTINAWDTAKVTSMRELVFKYCGSGTGGNVTRVTFNADISYWNTGSVEDMASMFYGCSSFNKPIGEWNVSSVNDMRSMFSGSGFNQDLKDWNVEKVRSMSSMFQDSSFDQPIGGWNVSSVTDMGFMFAYSNFNQDLNDWNVEKVTSMRSMFYDSSFNRPIGGWNVSSVIDMTFILAFSNFNQDLKDWNVEKVTSMIGMFDASPFDQPIGGWNVMSVTDMRYMFARSDFNQTLKDWNVEKVTSMYAMFQGSSFDQPIGDWNVSSVTDMAGMFAFSGFNQDLNDWNVDKVTSMLAMFDASPFDQPIGGWNVMSVTDMRYMFAGSDFDQDLKDWNVEKVTSMRGMFQDSPFDQPIGEWNVSSVNDMRSMFSGSGFNQDLKDWNVEKVTSMIGMFYDSSFDRPIGGWDVSSVTDMGYMFAESAFNQDLKDWNVEKVTSMQYMFASNTDFNQNVTGWATNTAGFTSEAYKGMFKYSTAWQAAYNYTVSSEICDKASPYGPARCWTPKL
;
A
#
# COMPACT_ATOMS: atom_id res chain seq x y z
N MET A 1 23.84 -32.41 32.81
CA MET A 1 24.20 -31.65 31.60
C MET A 1 22.89 -31.33 30.90
N LYS A 2 22.18 -30.23 31.23
CA LYS A 2 22.63 -28.84 31.35
C LYS A 2 23.44 -28.43 30.11
N SER A 3 22.94 -27.39 29.44
CA SER A 3 23.58 -26.64 28.36
C SER A 3 23.54 -27.27 26.97
N LEU A 4 22.37 -27.23 26.31
CA LEU A 4 22.27 -27.00 24.86
C LEU A 4 20.86 -26.60 24.38
N VAL A 5 20.09 -25.88 25.23
CA VAL A 5 18.78 -25.29 24.86
C VAL A 5 18.76 -23.78 25.15
N ALA A 6 19.93 -23.17 25.38
CA ALA A 6 20.07 -21.75 25.75
C ALA A 6 20.92 -20.92 24.76
N LEU A 7 21.13 -21.41 23.53
CA LEU A 7 21.84 -20.67 22.48
C LEU A 7 21.12 -20.86 21.13
N LEU A 8 19.91 -20.29 21.01
CA LEU A 8 19.24 -20.02 19.72
C LEU A 8 18.06 -19.03 19.82
N ALA A 9 17.96 -18.27 20.93
CA ALA A 9 16.91 -17.27 21.16
C ALA A 9 17.48 -15.86 21.41
N ALA A 10 18.62 -15.53 20.79
CA ALA A 10 19.21 -14.19 20.87
C ALA A 10 19.94 -13.87 19.55
N SER A 11 19.17 -13.58 18.49
CA SER A 11 19.60 -12.85 17.29
C SER A 11 18.39 -12.55 16.41
N LEU A 12 17.48 -11.71 16.92
CA LEU A 12 16.49 -10.99 16.11
C LEU A 12 15.99 -9.77 16.90
N LEU A 13 16.92 -8.92 17.33
CA LEU A 13 16.58 -7.68 18.03
C LEU A 13 17.65 -6.59 17.82
N VAL A 14 17.92 -6.24 16.57
CA VAL A 14 18.55 -4.96 16.18
C VAL A 14 18.15 -4.67 14.72
N PHE A 15 17.02 -3.99 14.48
CA PHE A 15 16.81 -3.19 13.25
C PHE A 15 15.55 -2.30 13.34
N VAL A 16 15.37 -1.54 14.42
CA VAL A 16 14.58 -0.28 14.42
C VAL A 16 15.20 0.67 15.44
N LEU A 17 16.27 1.36 15.05
CA LEU A 17 16.68 2.67 15.60
C LEU A 17 17.77 3.24 14.70
N LEU A 18 17.39 4.08 13.72
CA LEU A 18 18.17 5.22 13.20
C LEU A 18 17.50 5.76 11.92
N VAL A 19 16.68 6.81 12.02
CA VAL A 19 16.64 7.92 11.04
C VAL A 19 16.13 9.16 11.78
N ILE A 20 16.98 9.82 12.57
CA ILE A 20 17.09 11.29 12.58
C ILE A 20 18.58 11.60 12.82
N THR A 21 19.13 12.45 11.95
CA THR A 21 20.54 12.90 11.83
C THR A 21 21.48 12.00 11.02
N SER A 22 21.60 12.26 9.71
CA SER A 22 22.74 13.02 9.17
C SER A 22 22.64 13.18 7.65
N HIS A 23 23.04 14.36 7.18
CA HIS A 23 23.33 14.64 5.79
C HIS A 23 24.54 13.82 5.31
N GLY A 24 24.46 13.31 4.07
CA GLY A 24 25.62 13.26 3.17
C GLY A 24 26.14 11.87 2.75
N THR A 25 26.14 11.69 1.43
CA THR A 25 27.02 10.83 0.59
C THR A 25 26.65 9.34 0.40
N ASP A 26 25.89 9.10 -0.67
CA ASP A 26 26.18 8.19 -1.80
C ASP A 26 27.04 6.92 -1.57
N LYS A 27 26.41 5.74 -1.66
CA LYS A 27 26.82 4.64 -2.58
C LYS A 27 25.91 3.40 -2.47
N SER A 28 25.41 3.01 -3.64
CA SER A 28 24.88 1.70 -4.09
C SER A 28 24.98 0.50 -3.13
N LEU A 29 23.84 -0.16 -2.86
CA LEU A 29 23.75 -1.62 -2.62
C LEU A 29 22.39 -2.14 -3.07
N ARG A 30 22.42 -3.03 -4.06
CA ARG A 30 21.27 -3.77 -4.64
C ARG A 30 20.73 -4.79 -3.63
N SER A 31 19.41 -4.90 -3.51
CA SER A 31 18.73 -5.99 -2.82
C SER A 31 18.49 -7.18 -3.77
N PRO A 32 18.46 -8.44 -3.27
CA PRO A 32 18.01 -9.58 -4.06
C PRO A 32 16.50 -9.82 -3.86
N SER A 33 15.82 -9.96 -5.00
CA SER A 33 14.42 -10.36 -5.14
C SER A 33 14.18 -11.83 -4.76
N ARG A 34 13.04 -12.10 -4.10
CA ARG A 34 12.35 -13.41 -4.11
C ARG A 34 10.84 -13.25 -3.89
N GLY A 35 10.08 -13.60 -4.92
CA GLY A 35 8.94 -14.53 -4.85
C GLY A 35 7.57 -13.99 -4.41
N LEU A 36 6.69 -13.81 -5.39
CA LEU A 36 5.25 -13.58 -5.25
C LEU A 36 4.56 -14.56 -4.30
N GLN A 37 3.62 -14.06 -3.49
CA GLN A 37 2.29 -14.67 -3.30
C GLN A 37 1.23 -13.57 -3.15
N ASP A 38 0.06 -13.84 -3.72
CA ASP A 38 -1.14 -13.00 -3.77
C ASP A 38 -1.55 -12.43 -2.40
N PHE A 39 -1.73 -11.11 -2.32
CA PHE A 39 -2.49 -10.48 -1.25
C PHE A 39 -3.91 -10.20 -1.73
N ALA A 40 -4.78 -11.19 -1.53
CA ALA A 40 -6.20 -10.93 -1.36
C ALA A 40 -6.37 -10.36 0.05
N PHE A 41 -6.58 -9.04 0.18
CA PHE A 41 -7.13 -8.46 1.41
C PHE A 41 -8.63 -8.77 1.46
N GLY A 42 -8.94 -10.01 1.82
CA GLY A 42 -10.25 -10.38 2.31
C GLY A 42 -10.33 -10.03 3.79
N GLY A 43 -11.36 -9.27 4.16
CA GLY A 43 -11.67 -9.00 5.55
C GLY A 43 -11.88 -10.31 6.32
N SER A 44 -11.16 -10.47 7.42
CA SER A 44 -11.50 -11.41 8.46
C SER A 44 -10.94 -10.92 9.79
N ASP A 45 -11.82 -10.87 10.78
CA ASP A 45 -11.58 -10.59 12.20
C ASP A 45 -10.25 -11.18 12.70
N ILE A 46 -9.42 -10.32 13.27
CA ILE A 46 -8.32 -10.73 14.14
C ILE A 46 -8.93 -10.92 15.52
N SER A 47 -9.14 -12.18 15.90
CA SER A 47 -9.46 -12.60 17.25
C SER A 47 -8.29 -12.33 18.21
N ASP A 48 -8.68 -12.02 19.43
CA ASP A 48 -7.87 -11.41 20.49
C ASP A 48 -6.63 -12.20 20.90
N SER A 49 -5.49 -11.50 20.94
CA SER A 49 -4.51 -11.52 22.03
C SER A 49 -3.45 -10.46 21.78
N VAL A 50 -3.64 -9.26 22.33
CA VAL A 50 -2.63 -8.19 22.30
C VAL A 50 -1.66 -8.39 23.47
N ASN A 51 -0.44 -8.81 23.17
CA ASN A 51 0.70 -8.58 24.06
C ASN A 51 1.17 -7.14 23.86
N ILE A 52 0.81 -6.25 24.79
CA ILE A 52 1.30 -4.87 24.83
C ILE A 52 2.77 -4.91 25.29
N ILE A 53 3.71 -4.53 24.42
CA ILE A 53 5.12 -4.33 24.78
C ILE A 53 5.29 -2.85 25.14
N PHE A 54 5.41 -2.55 26.44
CA PHE A 54 5.66 -1.20 26.95
C PHE A 54 7.14 -0.81 26.80
N ALA A 55 7.41 0.27 26.08
CA ALA A 55 8.71 0.93 26.07
C ALA A 55 8.69 2.09 27.08
N ASN A 56 9.44 1.96 28.17
CA ASN A 56 9.63 3.02 29.16
C ASN A 56 10.40 4.21 28.54
N GLY A 57 9.68 5.28 28.19
CA GLY A 57 10.24 6.57 27.75
C GLY A 57 10.21 7.61 28.87
N LYS A 58 11.39 8.10 29.27
CA LYS A 58 11.54 9.18 30.26
C LYS A 58 10.97 10.52 29.77
N LYS A 59 10.22 11.18 30.66
CA LYS A 59 9.76 12.57 30.62
C LYS A 59 10.82 13.59 30.19
N SER A 60 10.39 14.58 29.39
CA SER A 60 10.85 15.97 29.52
C SER A 60 9.68 16.94 29.29
N ASN A 61 9.27 17.64 30.36
CA ASN A 61 8.40 18.82 30.31
C ASN A 61 9.15 20.04 29.76
N LYS A 62 8.49 20.83 28.91
CA LYS A 62 8.07 22.24 29.15
C LYS A 62 7.75 22.92 27.82
N GLY A 63 6.54 23.47 27.74
CA GLY A 63 6.05 24.18 26.56
C GLY A 63 6.54 25.61 26.39
N ASN A 64 5.98 26.24 25.36
CA ASN A 64 5.54 27.63 25.40
C ASN A 64 4.51 27.87 24.30
N LYS A 65 3.32 28.35 24.72
CA LYS A 65 2.34 29.03 23.86
C LYS A 65 2.93 30.38 23.40
N GLY A 66 2.66 30.79 22.16
CA GLY A 66 3.10 32.10 21.66
C GLY A 66 2.54 32.54 20.30
N ASN A 67 1.32 33.05 20.33
CA ASN A 67 0.74 34.16 19.54
C ASN A 67 0.63 34.15 17.99
N LYS A 68 -0.63 34.32 17.57
CA LYS A 68 -1.12 34.99 16.34
C LYS A 68 -0.45 36.37 16.13
N GLY A 69 -0.19 36.75 14.87
CA GLY A 69 0.13 38.14 14.53
C GLY A 69 0.59 38.47 13.10
N ASN A 70 -0.39 38.67 12.22
CA ASN A 70 -0.48 39.70 11.16
C ASN A 70 0.34 39.72 9.85
N LYS A 71 -0.45 40.09 8.83
CA LYS A 71 -0.17 40.48 7.44
C LYS A 71 0.95 41.53 7.26
N GLY A 72 1.69 41.34 6.17
CA GLY A 72 1.97 42.37 5.17
C GLY A 72 3.32 43.10 5.23
N ASN A 73 4.15 42.94 4.20
CA ASN A 73 4.40 44.04 3.26
C ASN A 73 5.21 43.63 2.02
N LYS A 74 4.81 44.24 0.89
CA LYS A 74 5.51 44.25 -0.40
C LYS A 74 6.87 44.94 -0.28
N GLY A 75 7.89 44.40 -0.96
CA GLY A 75 9.24 44.96 -0.97
C GLY A 75 10.07 44.66 -2.22
N LYS A 76 9.90 45.52 -3.24
CA LYS A 76 10.91 46.06 -4.19
C LYS A 76 11.67 45.12 -5.16
N LYS A 77 11.25 45.29 -6.43
CA LYS A 77 12.01 45.28 -7.70
C LYS A 77 13.55 45.31 -7.59
N GLY A 78 14.19 44.23 -8.05
CA GLY A 78 15.59 44.16 -8.47
C GLY A 78 15.74 44.27 -10.00
N LYS A 79 16.87 44.82 -10.44
CA LYS A 79 17.08 45.45 -11.76
C LYS A 79 17.39 44.47 -12.91
N LYS A 80 17.02 44.95 -14.11
CA LYS A 80 17.27 44.45 -15.47
C LYS A 80 18.69 43.88 -15.69
N GLY A 81 18.75 42.62 -16.15
CA GLY A 81 19.86 42.05 -16.90
C GLY A 81 19.67 42.25 -18.42
N LYS A 82 20.78 42.48 -19.12
CA LYS A 82 20.84 43.00 -20.50
C LYS A 82 20.43 41.96 -21.57
N LYS A 83 19.87 42.50 -22.64
CA LYS A 83 19.49 41.86 -23.91
C LYS A 83 20.64 41.04 -24.53
N GLY A 84 20.39 39.77 -24.80
CA GLY A 84 21.07 38.97 -25.82
C GLY A 84 20.36 39.08 -27.17
N ASN A 85 21.13 39.04 -28.25
CA ASN A 85 20.75 39.46 -29.60
C ASN A 85 19.66 38.60 -30.28
N LYS A 86 18.86 39.28 -31.11
CA LYS A 86 17.88 38.72 -32.03
C LYS A 86 18.55 37.85 -33.09
N GLY A 87 18.27 36.54 -33.05
CA GLY A 87 18.41 35.66 -34.21
C GLY A 87 17.33 35.97 -35.24
N LYS A 88 17.73 36.03 -36.52
CA LYS A 88 16.93 36.48 -37.66
C LYS A 88 15.74 35.54 -37.93
N LYS A 89 14.60 36.14 -38.30
CA LYS A 89 13.44 35.48 -38.91
C LYS A 89 13.88 34.78 -40.20
N GLY A 90 13.74 33.45 -40.25
CA GLY A 90 13.70 32.67 -41.48
C GLY A 90 12.26 32.55 -41.99
N ASN A 91 12.11 32.56 -43.32
CA ASN A 91 10.86 32.70 -44.05
C ASN A 91 9.81 31.61 -43.80
N LYS A 92 8.54 32.02 -43.92
CA LYS A 92 7.39 31.15 -44.16
C LYS A 92 7.65 30.34 -45.45
N GLY A 93 7.85 29.03 -45.31
CA GLY A 93 7.80 28.05 -46.39
C GLY A 93 6.43 27.38 -46.41
N THR A 94 5.89 27.24 -47.61
CA THR A 94 4.60 26.64 -47.95
C THR A 94 4.48 25.17 -47.55
N THR A 95 3.25 24.77 -47.23
CA THR A 95 2.77 23.40 -47.02
C THR A 95 3.23 22.42 -48.11
N PRO A 96 3.76 21.24 -47.76
CA PRO A 96 3.79 20.09 -48.66
C PRO A 96 2.56 19.20 -48.44
N GLN A 97 1.95 18.79 -49.55
CA GLN A 97 1.07 17.61 -49.67
C GLN A 97 1.79 16.34 -49.16
N PRO A 98 1.06 15.27 -48.78
CA PRO A 98 1.65 14.07 -48.22
C PRO A 98 2.48 13.35 -49.29
N THR A 99 3.78 13.20 -49.01
CA THR A 99 4.67 12.32 -49.76
C THR A 99 4.49 10.89 -49.26
N GLU A 100 4.28 9.97 -50.20
CA GLU A 100 4.24 8.52 -49.98
C GLU A 100 5.45 8.04 -49.16
N SER A 101 5.20 7.08 -48.25
CA SER A 101 6.22 6.41 -47.46
C SER A 101 7.36 5.89 -48.33
N PRO A 102 8.63 6.05 -47.94
CA PRO A 102 9.73 5.41 -48.64
C PRO A 102 9.56 3.89 -48.57
N THR A 103 9.60 3.25 -49.74
CA THR A 103 9.70 1.79 -49.87
C THR A 103 10.91 1.32 -49.05
N PRO A 104 10.80 0.25 -48.24
CA PRO A 104 11.92 -0.25 -47.47
C PRO A 104 13.07 -0.62 -48.40
N ALA A 105 14.28 -0.17 -48.06
CA ALA A 105 15.49 -0.57 -48.76
C ALA A 105 15.64 -2.10 -48.71
N PRO A 106 16.10 -2.74 -49.80
CA PRO A 106 16.32 -4.19 -49.80
C PRO A 106 17.31 -4.57 -48.70
N THR A 107 16.92 -5.55 -47.90
CA THR A 107 17.68 -6.16 -46.82
C THR A 107 19.08 -6.55 -47.32
N PRO A 108 20.16 -6.31 -46.53
CA PRO A 108 21.49 -6.83 -46.85
C PRO A 108 21.42 -8.35 -47.11
N ALA A 109 22.21 -8.84 -48.08
CA ALA A 109 22.26 -10.26 -48.39
C ALA A 109 22.56 -11.08 -47.12
N PRO A 110 21.79 -12.15 -46.83
CA PRO A 110 21.97 -12.93 -45.62
C PRO A 110 23.36 -13.56 -45.60
N LYS A 111 24.04 -13.42 -44.46
CA LYS A 111 25.25 -14.16 -44.13
C LYS A 111 24.99 -15.65 -44.37
N PRO A 112 25.92 -16.44 -44.93
CA PRO A 112 25.68 -17.86 -45.18
C PRO A 112 25.28 -18.55 -43.86
N GLY A 113 24.00 -18.88 -43.75
CA GLY A 113 23.44 -19.56 -42.59
C GLY A 113 23.80 -21.04 -42.59
N PRO A 114 23.56 -21.75 -41.47
CA PRO A 114 23.74 -23.19 -41.42
C PRO A 114 22.81 -23.88 -42.44
N THR A 115 23.23 -25.04 -42.95
CA THR A 115 22.38 -25.87 -43.81
C THR A 115 21.10 -26.26 -43.05
N ILE A 116 19.95 -25.76 -43.50
CA ILE A 116 18.65 -26.01 -42.87
C ILE A 116 18.37 -27.52 -42.84
N THR A 117 17.99 -28.03 -41.68
CA THR A 117 17.61 -29.42 -41.45
C THR A 117 16.10 -29.51 -41.31
N PRO A 118 15.40 -30.21 -42.23
CA PRO A 118 13.98 -30.48 -42.07
C PRO A 118 13.74 -31.25 -40.77
N LEU A 119 12.77 -30.82 -39.96
CA LEU A 119 12.29 -31.61 -38.83
C LEU A 119 11.61 -32.87 -39.41
N LYS A 120 12.30 -34.02 -39.38
CA LYS A 120 11.78 -35.26 -39.95
C LYS A 120 10.64 -35.81 -39.09
N ASP A 121 9.43 -35.63 -39.60
CA ASP A 121 8.45 -36.70 -39.77
C ASP A 121 7.62 -36.40 -41.03
N GLY A 122 7.44 -37.42 -41.86
CA GLY A 122 6.78 -37.32 -43.15
C GLY A 122 5.42 -36.62 -43.05
N ASN A 123 5.29 -35.49 -43.75
CA ASN A 123 4.03 -34.80 -44.04
C ASN A 123 3.37 -33.96 -42.92
N SER A 124 4.07 -33.59 -41.84
CA SER A 124 3.51 -32.65 -40.85
C SER A 124 4.56 -31.66 -40.32
N THR A 125 4.71 -30.54 -41.03
CA THR A 125 5.30 -29.30 -40.53
C THR A 125 4.27 -28.53 -39.70
N THR A 126 3.72 -29.17 -38.66
CA THR A 126 2.80 -28.53 -37.71
C THR A 126 3.54 -28.22 -36.42
N ALA A 127 2.98 -27.33 -35.59
CA ALA A 127 3.54 -26.95 -34.29
C ALA A 127 3.94 -28.17 -33.41
N GLY A 128 3.28 -29.32 -33.59
CA GLY A 128 3.56 -30.57 -32.88
C GLY A 128 5.01 -31.07 -32.98
N THR A 129 5.61 -31.10 -34.17
CA THR A 129 6.98 -31.64 -34.35
C THR A 129 8.04 -30.73 -33.72
N MET A 130 7.81 -29.41 -33.74
CA MET A 130 8.66 -28.42 -33.07
C MET A 130 8.62 -28.58 -31.54
N PHE A 131 7.43 -28.80 -30.96
CA PHE A 131 7.28 -29.04 -29.51
C PHE A 131 8.01 -30.31 -29.05
N TRP A 132 7.89 -31.41 -29.82
CA TRP A 132 8.62 -32.64 -29.53
C TRP A 132 10.13 -32.45 -29.62
N ALA A 133 10.62 -31.83 -30.69
CA ALA A 133 12.05 -31.53 -30.86
C ALA A 133 12.59 -30.67 -29.71
N MET A 134 11.86 -29.63 -29.30
CA MET A 134 12.23 -28.77 -28.18
C MET A 134 12.26 -29.52 -26.85
N SER A 135 11.23 -30.34 -26.56
CA SER A 135 11.18 -31.16 -25.34
C SER A 135 12.36 -32.11 -25.23
N THR A 136 12.75 -32.73 -26.36
CA THR A 136 13.86 -33.67 -26.43
C THR A 136 15.19 -32.94 -26.27
N TRP A 137 15.32 -31.76 -26.89
CA TRP A 137 16.53 -30.92 -26.74
C TRP A 137 16.72 -30.51 -25.29
N CYS A 138 15.65 -30.03 -24.64
CA CYS A 138 15.71 -29.56 -23.26
C CYS A 138 15.88 -30.67 -22.21
N ALA A 139 15.47 -31.91 -22.50
CA ALA A 139 15.75 -33.06 -21.64
C ALA A 139 17.24 -33.43 -21.58
N SER A 140 18.04 -33.10 -22.61
CA SER A 140 19.45 -33.48 -22.67
C SER A 140 20.31 -32.59 -23.58
N PRO A 141 20.49 -31.29 -23.28
CA PRO A 141 21.26 -30.39 -24.13
C PRO A 141 22.73 -30.82 -24.33
N ALA A 142 23.38 -31.30 -23.26
CA ALA A 142 24.77 -31.78 -23.27
C ALA A 142 24.93 -33.16 -23.92
N LYS A 143 23.84 -33.93 -24.06
CA LYS A 143 23.82 -35.23 -24.74
C LYS A 143 23.06 -35.16 -26.06
N TRP A 144 22.92 -33.98 -26.66
CA TRP A 144 22.54 -33.83 -28.07
C TRP A 144 23.68 -34.35 -28.96
N ASN A 145 23.98 -35.64 -28.81
CA ASN A 145 24.97 -36.38 -29.56
C ASN A 145 24.31 -37.00 -30.79
N ASN A 146 25.16 -37.46 -31.71
CA ASN A 146 24.89 -37.73 -33.12
C ASN A 146 23.55 -38.41 -33.48
N ALA A 147 22.92 -39.21 -32.61
CA ALA A 147 21.65 -39.88 -32.91
C ALA A 147 20.46 -38.89 -33.05
N HIS A 148 20.33 -37.89 -32.18
CA HIS A 148 19.25 -36.89 -32.27
C HIS A 148 19.58 -35.78 -33.28
N ALA A 149 20.85 -35.39 -33.39
CA ALA A 149 21.32 -34.46 -34.41
C ALA A 149 21.17 -35.04 -35.84
N ALA A 150 21.26 -36.36 -36.01
CA ALA A 150 20.98 -37.02 -37.29
C ALA A 150 19.48 -37.00 -37.67
N THR A 151 18.58 -36.93 -36.68
CA THR A 151 17.12 -36.90 -36.88
C THR A 151 16.59 -35.47 -37.06
N TYR A 152 17.03 -34.53 -36.21
CA TYR A 152 16.47 -33.17 -36.14
C TYR A 152 17.47 -32.06 -36.50
N GLY A 153 18.76 -32.35 -36.67
CA GLY A 153 19.79 -31.33 -36.90
C GLY A 153 20.21 -30.58 -35.63
N THR A 154 21.08 -29.59 -35.78
CA THR A 154 21.38 -28.63 -34.71
C THR A 154 20.22 -27.65 -34.53
N ILE A 155 19.95 -27.22 -33.30
CA ILE A 155 18.78 -26.36 -32.99
C ILE A 155 18.74 -25.07 -33.81
N ASN A 156 19.89 -24.46 -34.10
CA ASN A 156 19.98 -23.27 -34.95
C ASN A 156 19.64 -23.52 -36.43
N ALA A 157 19.57 -24.77 -36.88
CA ALA A 157 19.33 -25.15 -38.27
C ALA A 157 17.93 -25.76 -38.50
N TRP A 158 17.05 -25.77 -37.50
CA TRP A 158 15.70 -26.33 -37.65
C TRP A 158 14.88 -25.54 -38.68
N ASP A 159 14.16 -26.24 -39.56
CA ASP A 159 13.20 -25.63 -40.48
C ASP A 159 11.92 -25.21 -39.72
N THR A 160 11.83 -23.91 -39.41
CA THR A 160 10.68 -23.33 -38.69
C THR A 160 9.71 -22.57 -39.60
N ALA A 161 9.92 -22.57 -40.93
CA ALA A 161 9.24 -21.65 -41.85
C ALA A 161 7.70 -21.79 -41.88
N LYS A 162 7.17 -22.94 -41.46
CA LYS A 162 5.74 -23.24 -41.42
C LYS A 162 5.14 -23.23 -40.00
N VAL A 163 5.95 -22.91 -38.98
CA VAL A 163 5.46 -22.80 -37.61
C VAL A 163 4.63 -21.52 -37.49
N THR A 164 3.37 -21.65 -37.06
CA THR A 164 2.46 -20.52 -36.86
C THR A 164 2.29 -20.12 -35.39
N SER A 165 2.71 -20.96 -34.44
CA SER A 165 2.68 -20.64 -33.01
C SER A 165 3.93 -21.17 -32.32
N MET A 166 4.56 -20.29 -31.55
CA MET A 166 5.68 -20.59 -30.64
C MET A 166 5.29 -20.34 -29.17
N ARG A 167 3.98 -20.29 -28.89
CA ARG A 167 3.45 -20.11 -27.54
C ARG A 167 4.10 -21.08 -26.57
N GLU A 168 4.63 -20.55 -25.47
CA GLU A 168 5.24 -21.29 -24.36
C GLU A 168 6.37 -22.26 -24.77
N LEU A 169 6.90 -22.17 -26.00
CA LEU A 169 7.77 -23.22 -26.56
C LEU A 169 9.01 -23.49 -25.70
N VAL A 170 9.66 -22.44 -25.19
CA VAL A 170 10.82 -22.64 -24.32
C VAL A 170 10.38 -22.78 -22.86
N PHE A 171 9.44 -21.95 -22.39
CA PHE A 171 8.93 -22.01 -21.03
C PHE A 171 8.44 -23.42 -20.62
N LYS A 172 7.54 -24.02 -21.41
CA LYS A 172 6.89 -25.29 -21.09
C LYS A 172 7.83 -26.48 -21.18
N TYR A 173 8.74 -26.47 -22.15
CA TYR A 173 9.55 -27.65 -22.49
C TYR A 173 10.97 -27.59 -21.94
N CYS A 174 11.44 -26.40 -21.54
CA CYS A 174 12.78 -26.17 -21.01
C CYS A 174 12.77 -25.66 -19.57
N GLY A 175 11.59 -25.48 -18.98
CA GLY A 175 11.41 -25.23 -17.56
C GLY A 175 11.52 -26.51 -16.73
N SER A 176 12.20 -26.43 -15.58
CA SER A 176 12.25 -27.52 -14.62
C SER A 176 11.03 -27.48 -13.69
N GLY A 177 10.14 -28.46 -13.78
CA GLY A 177 9.09 -28.73 -12.79
C GLY A 177 7.85 -29.42 -13.38
N THR A 178 7.56 -30.66 -12.98
CA THR A 178 6.23 -31.25 -13.14
C THR A 178 5.34 -30.77 -11.99
N GLY A 179 4.17 -30.21 -12.29
CA GLY A 179 3.15 -29.89 -11.27
C GLY A 179 3.12 -28.44 -10.76
N GLY A 180 3.18 -27.46 -11.67
CA GLY A 180 2.82 -26.06 -11.35
C GLY A 180 3.89 -25.20 -10.69
N ASN A 181 5.03 -25.75 -10.29
CA ASN A 181 6.17 -24.99 -9.77
C ASN A 181 7.40 -25.10 -10.70
N VAL A 182 7.39 -24.31 -11.79
CA VAL A 182 8.54 -24.20 -12.71
C VAL A 182 9.56 -23.24 -12.11
N THR A 183 10.73 -23.74 -11.70
CA THR A 183 11.66 -22.98 -10.81
C THR A 183 12.93 -22.42 -11.45
N ARG A 184 13.12 -22.52 -12.78
CA ARG A 184 14.02 -21.68 -13.62
C ARG A 184 14.21 -22.33 -15.00
N VAL A 185 14.05 -21.56 -16.08
CA VAL A 185 14.34 -21.99 -17.45
C VAL A 185 15.77 -21.57 -17.81
N THR A 186 16.67 -22.50 -18.14
CA THR A 186 18.11 -22.24 -18.42
C THR A 186 18.47 -22.25 -19.91
N PHE A 187 17.47 -22.25 -20.79
CA PHE A 187 17.65 -22.23 -22.24
C PHE A 187 18.47 -21.01 -22.68
N ASN A 188 19.53 -21.24 -23.47
CA ASN A 188 20.37 -20.17 -24.03
C ASN A 188 21.01 -20.60 -25.37
N ALA A 189 20.29 -21.42 -26.14
CA ALA A 189 20.78 -21.87 -27.44
C ALA A 189 20.65 -20.79 -28.51
N ASP A 190 21.56 -20.80 -29.48
CA ASP A 190 21.46 -19.92 -30.64
C ASP A 190 20.30 -20.36 -31.54
N ILE A 191 19.37 -19.44 -31.76
CA ILE A 191 18.16 -19.59 -32.58
C ILE A 191 18.00 -18.43 -33.56
N SER A 192 19.10 -17.68 -33.80
CA SER A 192 19.11 -16.50 -34.66
C SER A 192 18.70 -16.76 -36.10
N TYR A 193 18.85 -18.01 -36.59
CA TYR A 193 18.52 -18.42 -37.96
C TYR A 193 17.11 -19.00 -38.15
N TRP A 194 16.29 -19.04 -37.09
CA TRP A 194 14.91 -19.50 -37.23
C TRP A 194 14.12 -18.56 -38.14
N ASN A 195 13.36 -19.14 -39.08
CA ASN A 195 12.38 -18.41 -39.87
C ASN A 195 11.07 -18.28 -39.08
N THR A 196 10.77 -17.07 -38.61
CA THR A 196 9.57 -16.76 -37.81
C THR A 196 8.48 -16.06 -38.61
N GLY A 197 8.62 -15.88 -39.93
CA GLY A 197 7.73 -15.04 -40.73
C GLY A 197 6.27 -15.52 -40.79
N SER A 198 6.03 -16.80 -40.51
CA SER A 198 4.69 -17.40 -40.43
C SER A 198 4.12 -17.44 -39.01
N VAL A 199 4.90 -17.06 -37.99
CA VAL A 199 4.48 -17.15 -36.59
C VAL A 199 3.50 -16.01 -36.27
N GLU A 200 2.35 -16.38 -35.73
CA GLU A 200 1.26 -15.48 -35.34
C GLU A 200 1.17 -15.31 -33.81
N ASP A 201 1.67 -16.27 -33.04
CA ASP A 201 1.57 -16.31 -31.57
C ASP A 201 2.92 -16.66 -30.92
N MET A 202 3.46 -15.75 -30.13
CA MET A 202 4.72 -15.91 -29.38
C MET A 202 4.53 -15.78 -27.86
N ALA A 203 3.29 -15.88 -27.37
CA ALA A 203 2.99 -15.67 -25.96
C ALA A 203 3.80 -16.60 -25.05
N SER A 204 4.39 -16.05 -23.99
CA SER A 204 5.17 -16.76 -22.96
C SER A 204 6.33 -17.61 -23.49
N MET A 205 6.83 -17.38 -24.72
CA MET A 205 7.85 -18.22 -25.33
C MET A 205 9.07 -18.39 -24.41
N PHE A 206 9.61 -17.30 -23.86
CA PHE A 206 10.77 -17.27 -22.96
C PHE A 206 10.42 -16.89 -21.52
N TYR A 207 9.18 -17.13 -21.08
CA TYR A 207 8.76 -16.83 -19.70
C TYR A 207 9.67 -17.50 -18.67
N GLY A 208 10.16 -16.74 -17.69
CA GLY A 208 11.07 -17.17 -16.64
C GLY A 208 12.46 -17.61 -17.14
N CYS A 209 12.82 -17.31 -18.39
CA CYS A 209 14.08 -17.72 -18.98
C CYS A 209 15.23 -16.79 -18.64
N SER A 210 15.65 -16.87 -17.37
CA SER A 210 16.72 -16.06 -16.77
C SER A 210 18.08 -16.14 -17.50
N SER A 211 18.32 -17.17 -18.32
CA SER A 211 19.61 -17.38 -19.00
C SER A 211 19.60 -16.99 -20.49
N PHE A 212 18.43 -16.85 -21.12
CA PHE A 212 18.35 -16.61 -22.56
C PHE A 212 18.74 -15.17 -22.89
N ASN A 213 19.78 -15.00 -23.70
CA ASN A 213 20.25 -13.68 -24.15
C ASN A 213 20.95 -13.77 -25.52
N LYS A 214 20.38 -14.52 -26.46
CA LYS A 214 20.90 -14.67 -27.83
C LYS A 214 20.28 -13.66 -28.79
N PRO A 215 21.01 -13.21 -29.83
CA PRO A 215 20.50 -12.22 -30.76
C PRO A 215 19.36 -12.80 -31.59
N ILE A 216 18.18 -12.19 -31.48
CA ILE A 216 16.98 -12.51 -32.26
C ILE A 216 16.40 -11.27 -32.97
N GLY A 217 17.18 -10.19 -33.05
CA GLY A 217 16.75 -8.94 -33.72
C GLY A 217 16.42 -9.12 -35.20
N GLU A 218 17.01 -10.12 -35.86
CA GLU A 218 16.78 -10.46 -37.28
C GLU A 218 15.51 -11.31 -37.52
N TRP A 219 14.77 -11.67 -36.48
CA TRP A 219 13.51 -12.39 -36.63
C TRP A 219 12.44 -11.54 -37.31
N ASN A 220 11.73 -12.12 -38.28
CA ASN A 220 10.56 -11.49 -38.87
C ASN A 220 9.34 -11.75 -37.97
N VAL A 221 8.88 -10.74 -37.26
CA VAL A 221 7.71 -10.80 -36.36
C VAL A 221 6.46 -10.11 -36.92
N SER A 222 6.46 -9.72 -38.20
CA SER A 222 5.38 -8.94 -38.83
C SER A 222 4.03 -9.66 -38.98
N SER A 223 3.98 -10.96 -38.67
CA SER A 223 2.74 -11.77 -38.62
C SER A 223 2.22 -11.98 -37.20
N VAL A 224 3.01 -11.64 -36.17
CA VAL A 224 2.67 -11.90 -34.77
C VAL A 224 1.57 -10.96 -34.29
N ASN A 225 0.55 -11.51 -33.65
CA ASN A 225 -0.55 -10.78 -33.04
C ASN A 225 -0.58 -10.85 -31.49
N ASP A 226 0.05 -11.86 -30.87
CA ASP A 226 0.11 -12.05 -29.42
C ASP A 226 1.57 -12.22 -28.94
N MET A 227 2.06 -11.30 -28.10
CA MET A 227 3.40 -11.32 -27.50
C MET A 227 3.37 -11.30 -25.97
N ARG A 228 2.21 -11.62 -25.37
CA ARG A 228 2.04 -11.56 -23.91
C ARG A 228 3.10 -12.38 -23.18
N SER A 229 3.67 -11.81 -22.13
CA SER A 229 4.63 -12.48 -21.24
C SER A 229 5.86 -13.10 -21.93
N MET A 230 6.15 -12.75 -23.19
CA MET A 230 7.17 -13.42 -24.00
C MET A 230 8.55 -13.43 -23.31
N PHE A 231 8.92 -12.34 -22.65
CA PHE A 231 10.19 -12.15 -21.95
C PHE A 231 10.04 -11.89 -20.45
N SER A 232 8.88 -12.17 -19.86
CA SER A 232 8.66 -11.96 -18.42
C SER A 232 9.62 -12.83 -17.61
N GLY A 233 10.30 -12.27 -16.60
CA GLY A 233 11.29 -12.98 -15.79
C GLY A 233 12.53 -13.44 -16.56
N SER A 234 12.75 -12.94 -17.78
CA SER A 234 13.87 -13.37 -18.62
C SER A 234 15.11 -12.49 -18.44
N GLY A 235 16.28 -13.09 -18.68
CA GLY A 235 17.57 -12.39 -18.73
C GLY A 235 17.86 -11.73 -20.08
N PHE A 236 16.86 -11.66 -20.96
CA PHE A 236 17.02 -11.18 -22.33
C PHE A 236 17.25 -9.67 -22.37
N ASN A 237 18.30 -9.24 -23.07
CA ASN A 237 18.65 -7.83 -23.24
C ASN A 237 19.42 -7.59 -24.56
N GLN A 238 18.94 -8.18 -25.67
CA GLN A 238 19.51 -7.95 -27.02
C GLN A 238 18.65 -6.97 -27.82
N ASP A 239 19.25 -6.35 -28.84
CA ASP A 239 18.60 -5.36 -29.71
C ASP A 239 17.38 -5.94 -30.44
N LEU A 240 16.25 -5.24 -30.36
CA LEU A 240 14.97 -5.55 -31.01
C LEU A 240 14.42 -4.37 -31.83
N LYS A 241 15.23 -3.34 -32.10
CA LYS A 241 14.74 -2.07 -32.70
C LYS A 241 14.08 -2.26 -34.08
N ASP A 242 14.50 -3.27 -34.83
CA ASP A 242 14.08 -3.52 -36.21
C ASP A 242 12.84 -4.44 -36.30
N TRP A 243 12.26 -4.86 -35.17
CA TRP A 243 11.04 -5.66 -35.14
C TRP A 243 9.82 -4.86 -35.61
N ASN A 244 9.11 -5.39 -36.62
CA ASN A 244 7.81 -4.87 -37.02
C ASN A 244 6.69 -5.48 -36.17
N VAL A 245 6.22 -4.72 -35.18
CA VAL A 245 5.16 -5.12 -34.23
C VAL A 245 3.76 -4.57 -34.58
N GLU A 246 3.56 -4.05 -35.80
CA GLU A 246 2.33 -3.32 -36.19
C GLU A 246 1.03 -4.13 -36.10
N LYS A 247 1.11 -5.47 -36.06
CA LYS A 247 -0.06 -6.36 -35.94
C LYS A 247 -0.30 -6.86 -34.53
N VAL A 248 0.62 -6.60 -33.59
CA VAL A 248 0.51 -7.05 -32.21
C VAL A 248 -0.68 -6.36 -31.54
N ARG A 249 -1.55 -7.15 -30.92
CA ARG A 249 -2.75 -6.71 -30.20
C ARG A 249 -2.52 -6.66 -28.68
N SER A 250 -1.72 -7.57 -28.14
CA SER A 250 -1.42 -7.61 -26.71
C SER A 250 0.07 -7.81 -26.45
N MET A 251 0.60 -6.96 -25.56
CA MET A 251 1.96 -6.98 -25.05
C MET A 251 1.97 -7.08 -23.51
N SER A 252 0.86 -7.50 -22.89
CA SER A 252 0.78 -7.57 -21.44
C SER A 252 1.87 -8.47 -20.84
N SER A 253 2.48 -8.00 -19.76
CA SER A 253 3.62 -8.62 -19.07
C SER A 253 4.84 -8.92 -19.95
N MET A 254 4.95 -8.41 -21.19
CA MET A 254 6.01 -8.83 -22.13
C MET A 254 7.42 -8.75 -21.53
N PHE A 255 7.72 -7.71 -20.74
CA PHE A 255 9.01 -7.48 -20.08
C PHE A 255 8.89 -7.35 -18.55
N GLN A 256 7.84 -7.90 -17.93
CA GLN A 256 7.68 -7.91 -16.47
C GLN A 256 8.84 -8.66 -15.80
N ASP A 257 9.49 -8.07 -14.79
CA ASP A 257 10.67 -8.63 -14.11
C ASP A 257 11.78 -9.06 -15.09
N SER A 258 11.92 -8.34 -16.21
CA SER A 258 12.92 -8.60 -17.24
C SER A 258 14.16 -7.73 -17.06
N SER A 259 15.32 -8.24 -17.50
CA SER A 259 16.56 -7.47 -17.62
C SER A 259 16.62 -6.57 -18.87
N PHE A 260 15.57 -6.53 -19.68
CA PHE A 260 15.52 -5.80 -20.94
C PHE A 260 15.56 -4.28 -20.75
N ASP A 261 16.50 -3.60 -21.41
CA ASP A 261 16.67 -2.14 -21.41
C ASP A 261 17.20 -1.63 -22.76
N GLN A 262 16.79 -2.25 -23.87
CA GLN A 262 17.18 -1.83 -25.23
C GLN A 262 16.17 -0.85 -25.83
N PRO A 263 16.59 0.05 -26.74
CA PRO A 263 15.71 1.05 -27.32
C PRO A 263 14.64 0.42 -28.23
N ILE A 264 13.37 0.65 -27.87
CA ILE A 264 12.18 0.19 -28.61
C ILE A 264 11.22 1.34 -28.93
N GLY A 265 11.65 2.60 -28.76
CA GLY A 265 10.83 3.79 -29.03
C GLY A 265 10.35 3.89 -30.49
N GLY A 266 11.04 3.25 -31.43
CA GLY A 266 10.67 3.21 -32.86
C GLY A 266 9.59 2.19 -33.24
N TRP A 267 9.10 1.38 -32.30
CA TRP A 267 8.05 0.40 -32.57
C TRP A 267 6.70 1.05 -32.89
N ASN A 268 6.01 0.56 -33.92
CA ASN A 268 4.63 0.94 -34.21
C ASN A 268 3.65 0.15 -33.33
N VAL A 269 3.22 0.73 -32.20
CA VAL A 269 2.29 0.12 -31.24
C VAL A 269 0.81 0.56 -31.42
N SER A 270 0.48 1.24 -32.53
CA SER A 270 -0.87 1.79 -32.85
C SER A 270 -2.02 0.78 -32.94
N SER A 271 -1.67 -0.50 -32.84
CA SER A 271 -2.51 -1.67 -32.95
C SER A 271 -2.74 -2.39 -31.62
N VAL A 272 -1.96 -2.04 -30.59
CA VAL A 272 -2.00 -2.67 -29.27
C VAL A 272 -3.18 -2.15 -28.48
N THR A 273 -3.90 -3.06 -27.81
CA THR A 273 -5.03 -2.73 -26.94
C THR A 273 -4.74 -3.00 -25.46
N ASP A 274 -3.76 -3.86 -25.16
CA ASP A 274 -3.41 -4.26 -23.80
C ASP A 274 -1.88 -4.23 -23.56
N MET A 275 -1.46 -3.38 -22.62
CA MET A 275 -0.09 -3.17 -22.15
C MET A 275 0.05 -3.41 -20.65
N GLY A 276 -0.93 -4.07 -20.01
CA GLY A 276 -0.90 -4.32 -18.57
C GLY A 276 0.39 -5.02 -18.13
N PHE A 277 1.00 -4.56 -17.04
CA PHE A 277 2.23 -5.11 -16.45
C PHE A 277 3.46 -5.14 -17.38
N MET A 278 3.44 -4.51 -18.56
CA MET A 278 4.47 -4.71 -19.59
C MET A 278 5.91 -4.50 -19.08
N PHE A 279 6.14 -3.53 -18.19
CA PHE A 279 7.45 -3.22 -17.59
C PHE A 279 7.42 -3.24 -16.04
N ALA A 280 6.45 -3.94 -15.43
CA ALA A 280 6.40 -4.06 -13.97
C ALA A 280 7.68 -4.74 -13.43
N TYR A 281 8.24 -4.26 -12.33
CA TYR A 281 9.49 -4.76 -11.72
C TYR A 281 10.72 -4.69 -12.64
N SER A 282 10.67 -3.89 -13.70
CA SER A 282 11.73 -3.80 -14.70
C SER A 282 12.69 -2.62 -14.44
N ASN A 283 13.94 -2.80 -14.85
CA ASN A 283 14.94 -1.72 -14.93
C ASN A 283 14.82 -0.89 -16.23
N PHE A 284 13.87 -1.20 -17.11
CA PHE A 284 13.67 -0.51 -18.38
C PHE A 284 13.51 1.00 -18.20
N ASN A 285 14.34 1.79 -18.89
CA ASN A 285 14.29 3.25 -18.82
C ASN A 285 14.68 3.93 -20.15
N GLN A 286 14.24 3.35 -21.26
CA GLN A 286 14.43 3.90 -22.62
C GLN A 286 13.26 4.79 -23.04
N ASP A 287 13.47 5.59 -24.08
CA ASP A 287 12.47 6.54 -24.59
C ASP A 287 11.30 5.80 -25.28
N LEU A 288 10.07 6.20 -24.93
CA LEU A 288 8.80 5.71 -25.44
C LEU A 288 7.85 6.84 -25.90
N ASN A 289 8.33 8.08 -25.95
CA ASN A 289 7.47 9.26 -26.14
C ASN A 289 6.71 9.24 -27.47
N ASP A 290 7.26 8.60 -28.52
CA ASP A 290 6.69 8.56 -29.86
C ASP A 290 5.67 7.43 -30.08
N TRP A 291 5.38 6.63 -29.05
CA TRP A 291 4.40 5.55 -29.13
C TRP A 291 2.97 6.09 -29.29
N ASN A 292 2.26 5.61 -30.33
CA ASN A 292 0.83 5.84 -30.47
C ASN A 292 0.04 4.81 -29.65
N VAL A 293 -0.45 5.22 -28.47
CA VAL A 293 -1.22 4.39 -27.54
C VAL A 293 -2.75 4.62 -27.59
N GLU A 294 -3.27 5.29 -28.63
CA GLU A 294 -4.67 5.73 -28.69
C GLU A 294 -5.71 4.60 -28.58
N LYS A 295 -5.33 3.37 -28.94
CA LYS A 295 -6.20 2.17 -28.88
C LYS A 295 -6.01 1.35 -27.61
N VAL A 296 -5.06 1.70 -26.76
CA VAL A 296 -4.80 0.97 -25.52
C VAL A 296 -5.94 1.26 -24.54
N THR A 297 -6.58 0.21 -24.07
CA THR A 297 -7.67 0.29 -23.09
C THR A 297 -7.23 -0.18 -21.70
N SER A 298 -6.17 -1.00 -21.64
CA SER A 298 -5.58 -1.55 -20.42
C SER A 298 -4.08 -1.23 -20.34
N MET A 299 -3.69 -0.44 -19.33
CA MET A 299 -2.30 -0.16 -18.96
C MET A 299 -2.00 -0.53 -17.49
N ARG A 300 -2.90 -1.29 -16.85
CA ARG A 300 -2.82 -1.62 -15.41
C ARG A 300 -1.42 -2.07 -15.04
N SER A 301 -0.84 -1.43 -14.02
CA SER A 301 0.47 -1.79 -13.48
C SER A 301 1.63 -1.76 -14.49
N MET A 302 1.52 -1.04 -15.62
CA MET A 302 2.52 -1.07 -16.70
C MET A 302 3.95 -0.78 -16.21
N PHE A 303 4.13 0.16 -15.28
CA PHE A 303 5.43 0.53 -14.69
C PHE A 303 5.46 0.35 -13.16
N TYR A 304 4.68 -0.58 -12.62
CA TYR A 304 4.69 -0.89 -11.19
C TYR A 304 6.09 -1.30 -10.72
N ASP A 305 6.62 -0.68 -9.66
CA ASP A 305 7.97 -0.95 -9.12
C ASP A 305 9.06 -0.92 -10.22
N SER A 306 8.97 0.06 -11.12
CA SER A 306 9.88 0.23 -12.25
C SER A 306 10.87 1.38 -12.06
N SER A 307 12.05 1.25 -12.66
CA SER A 307 13.02 2.35 -12.76
C SER A 307 12.65 3.42 -13.81
N PHE A 308 11.54 3.23 -14.54
CA PHE A 308 11.13 4.11 -15.64
C PHE A 308 10.87 5.55 -15.17
N ASN A 309 11.52 6.52 -15.84
CA ASN A 309 11.34 7.95 -15.57
C ASN A 309 11.58 8.78 -16.85
N ARG A 310 11.02 8.34 -17.99
CA ARG A 310 11.10 9.06 -19.27
C ARG A 310 9.77 9.76 -19.60
N PRO A 311 9.79 10.85 -20.39
CA PRO A 311 8.57 11.55 -20.78
C PRO A 311 7.59 10.64 -21.52
N ILE A 312 6.35 10.62 -21.02
CA ILE A 312 5.18 9.97 -21.67
C ILE A 312 3.96 10.91 -21.69
N GLY A 313 4.16 12.20 -21.39
CA GLY A 313 3.09 13.20 -21.35
C GLY A 313 2.41 13.42 -22.70
N GLY A 314 3.07 13.08 -23.82
CA GLY A 314 2.52 13.16 -25.17
C GLY A 314 1.58 12.01 -25.56
N TRP A 315 1.43 10.99 -24.72
CA TRP A 315 0.57 9.85 -25.00
C TRP A 315 -0.92 10.22 -25.01
N ASN A 316 -1.65 9.75 -26.02
CA ASN A 316 -3.10 9.84 -26.06
C ASN A 316 -3.75 8.70 -25.26
N VAL A 317 -4.06 8.95 -23.99
CA VAL A 317 -4.67 7.96 -23.07
C VAL A 317 -6.21 8.01 -23.02
N SER A 318 -6.87 8.69 -23.97
CA SER A 318 -8.33 8.92 -23.96
C SER A 318 -9.22 7.66 -24.13
N SER A 319 -8.61 6.50 -24.38
CA SER A 319 -9.28 5.20 -24.45
C SER A 319 -9.08 4.34 -23.19
N VAL A 320 -8.22 4.78 -22.26
CA VAL A 320 -7.93 4.05 -21.02
C VAL A 320 -9.08 4.22 -20.03
N ILE A 321 -9.52 3.12 -19.44
CA ILE A 321 -10.63 3.08 -18.47
C ILE A 321 -10.09 2.82 -17.05
N ASP A 322 -9.07 1.98 -16.93
CA ASP A 322 -8.49 1.55 -15.65
C ASP A 322 -7.01 1.95 -15.58
N MET A 323 -6.70 2.86 -14.65
CA MET A 323 -5.34 3.34 -14.35
C MET A 323 -4.75 2.75 -13.06
N THR A 324 -5.27 1.60 -12.63
CA THR A 324 -4.81 0.92 -11.42
C THR A 324 -3.29 0.68 -11.46
N PHE A 325 -2.58 1.25 -10.47
CA PHE A 325 -1.17 1.07 -10.18
C PHE A 325 -0.19 1.34 -11.35
N ILE A 326 -0.54 2.13 -12.37
CA ILE A 326 0.31 2.32 -13.56
C ILE A 326 1.74 2.75 -13.19
N LEU A 327 1.90 3.66 -12.22
CA LEU A 327 3.17 4.28 -11.83
C LEU A 327 3.52 4.05 -10.34
N ALA A 328 2.83 3.13 -9.67
CA ALA A 328 3.07 2.86 -8.25
C ALA A 328 4.47 2.28 -8.01
N PHE A 329 5.12 2.65 -6.91
CA PHE A 329 6.47 2.26 -6.51
C PHE A 329 7.55 2.58 -7.55
N SER A 330 7.23 3.37 -8.58
CA SER A 330 8.17 3.72 -9.64
C SER A 330 8.99 4.96 -9.31
N ASN A 331 10.09 5.18 -10.03
CA ASN A 331 10.88 6.41 -9.96
C ASN A 331 10.28 7.57 -10.79
N PHE A 332 9.06 7.43 -11.28
CA PHE A 332 8.48 8.35 -12.27
C PHE A 332 8.11 9.70 -11.66
N ASN A 333 8.60 10.79 -12.26
CA ASN A 333 8.25 12.16 -11.89
C ASN A 333 8.29 13.08 -13.12
N GLN A 334 7.69 12.66 -14.24
CA GLN A 334 7.61 13.44 -15.48
C GLN A 334 6.22 14.04 -15.69
N ASP A 335 6.14 15.10 -16.49
CA ASP A 335 4.91 15.85 -16.77
C ASP A 335 3.84 14.97 -17.46
N LEU A 336 2.62 14.97 -16.88
CA LEU A 336 1.44 14.27 -17.38
C LEU A 336 0.23 15.21 -17.56
N LYS A 337 0.42 16.54 -17.53
CA LYS A 337 -0.68 17.51 -17.50
C LYS A 337 -1.64 17.41 -18.70
N ASP A 338 -1.15 16.94 -19.84
CA ASP A 338 -1.89 16.89 -21.11
C ASP A 338 -2.64 15.56 -21.33
N TRP A 339 -2.59 14.63 -20.37
CA TRP A 339 -3.34 13.39 -20.43
C TRP A 339 -4.86 13.63 -20.34
N ASN A 340 -5.60 13.12 -21.33
CA ASN A 340 -7.07 13.09 -21.28
C ASN A 340 -7.55 11.85 -20.52
N VAL A 341 -8.00 12.05 -19.28
CA VAL A 341 -8.48 10.99 -18.37
C VAL A 341 -10.01 10.95 -18.23
N GLU A 342 -10.78 11.59 -19.12
CA GLU A 342 -12.23 11.76 -18.97
C GLU A 342 -13.05 10.46 -18.89
N LYS A 343 -12.50 9.35 -19.41
CA LYS A 343 -13.14 8.02 -19.40
C LYS A 343 -12.65 7.11 -18.27
N VAL A 344 -11.65 7.54 -17.51
CA VAL A 344 -11.08 6.74 -16.43
C VAL A 344 -12.09 6.61 -15.30
N THR A 345 -12.34 5.37 -14.86
CA THR A 345 -13.24 5.08 -13.74
C THR A 345 -12.50 4.64 -12.49
N SER A 346 -11.28 4.10 -12.63
CA SER A 346 -10.42 3.65 -11.54
C SER A 346 -9.03 4.28 -11.61
N MET A 347 -8.60 4.92 -10.53
CA MET A 347 -7.25 5.48 -10.34
C MET A 347 -6.54 4.85 -9.13
N ILE A 348 -6.91 3.61 -8.77
CA ILE A 348 -6.40 2.92 -7.58
C ILE A 348 -4.87 2.92 -7.58
N GLY A 349 -4.27 3.51 -6.54
CA GLY A 349 -2.83 3.49 -6.30
C GLY A 349 -1.97 3.97 -7.46
N MET A 350 -2.50 4.82 -8.35
CA MET A 350 -1.79 5.24 -9.56
C MET A 350 -0.37 5.73 -9.28
N PHE A 351 -0.17 6.43 -8.16
CA PHE A 351 1.10 7.04 -7.72
C PHE A 351 1.55 6.57 -6.31
N ASP A 352 1.03 5.45 -5.81
CA ASP A 352 1.40 4.93 -4.47
C ASP A 352 2.92 4.72 -4.36
N ALA A 353 3.53 5.18 -3.26
CA ALA A 353 4.96 5.10 -2.97
C ALA A 353 5.86 5.63 -4.11
N SER A 354 5.43 6.68 -4.80
CA SER A 354 6.17 7.31 -5.89
C SER A 354 6.63 8.74 -5.56
N PRO A 355 7.76 9.21 -6.12
CA PRO A 355 8.24 10.59 -5.96
C PRO A 355 7.49 11.59 -6.86
N PHE A 356 6.31 11.21 -7.38
CA PHE A 356 5.56 12.01 -8.34
C PHE A 356 5.02 13.29 -7.69
N ASP A 357 5.40 14.44 -8.24
CA ASP A 357 4.96 15.77 -7.76
C ASP A 357 4.75 16.74 -8.93
N GLN A 358 4.14 16.26 -10.01
CA GLN A 358 3.86 17.07 -11.22
C GLN A 358 2.41 17.57 -11.26
N PRO A 359 2.16 18.73 -11.89
CA PRO A 359 0.84 19.34 -11.90
C PRO A 359 -0.17 18.53 -12.74
N ILE A 360 -1.18 17.97 -12.06
CA ILE A 360 -2.30 17.23 -12.65
C ILE A 360 -3.68 17.80 -12.29
N GLY A 361 -3.71 18.99 -11.66
CA GLY A 361 -4.94 19.66 -11.25
C GLY A 361 -5.90 19.99 -12.40
N GLY A 362 -5.42 19.98 -13.65
CA GLY A 362 -6.23 20.21 -14.86
C GLY A 362 -6.94 18.98 -15.43
N TRP A 363 -6.76 17.80 -14.82
CA TRP A 363 -7.39 16.57 -15.27
C TRP A 363 -8.92 16.57 -15.06
N ASN A 364 -9.66 16.06 -16.03
CA ASN A 364 -11.10 15.84 -15.90
C ASN A 364 -11.38 14.47 -15.25
N VAL A 365 -11.60 14.46 -13.94
CA VAL A 365 -11.84 13.24 -13.13
C VAL A 365 -13.31 12.92 -12.88
N MET A 366 -14.25 13.55 -13.59
CA MET A 366 -15.70 13.42 -13.33
C MET A 366 -16.31 12.02 -13.55
N SER A 367 -15.55 11.10 -14.14
CA SER A 367 -15.95 9.70 -14.37
C SER A 367 -15.34 8.74 -13.34
N VAL A 368 -14.40 9.22 -12.52
CA VAL A 368 -13.70 8.39 -11.54
C VAL A 368 -14.64 8.05 -10.39
N THR A 369 -14.71 6.77 -10.05
CA THR A 369 -15.50 6.26 -8.92
C THR A 369 -14.61 5.72 -7.79
N ASP A 370 -13.37 5.34 -8.09
CA ASP A 370 -12.45 4.70 -7.15
C ASP A 370 -11.06 5.39 -7.17
N MET A 371 -10.69 6.01 -6.05
CA MET A 371 -9.42 6.71 -5.84
C MET A 371 -8.58 6.10 -4.70
N ARG A 372 -8.85 4.84 -4.34
CA ARG A 372 -8.15 4.19 -3.22
C ARG A 372 -6.64 4.22 -3.42
N TYR A 373 -5.89 4.58 -2.39
CA TYR A 373 -4.42 4.64 -2.38
C TYR A 373 -3.77 5.57 -3.42
N MET A 374 -4.52 6.39 -4.18
CA MET A 374 -4.00 7.05 -5.40
C MET A 374 -2.65 7.75 -5.19
N PHE A 375 -2.45 8.40 -4.04
CA PHE A 375 -1.22 9.09 -3.62
C PHE A 375 -0.66 8.58 -2.29
N ALA A 376 -1.00 7.36 -1.87
CA ALA A 376 -0.46 6.80 -0.63
C ALA A 376 1.09 6.81 -0.66
N ARG A 377 1.74 7.27 0.40
CA ARG A 377 3.21 7.32 0.55
C ARG A 377 3.92 8.08 -0.58
N SER A 378 3.21 8.96 -1.28
CA SER A 378 3.77 9.77 -2.37
C SER A 378 4.27 11.12 -1.87
N ASP A 379 5.26 11.67 -2.59
CA ASP A 379 5.73 13.05 -2.40
C ASP A 379 4.74 14.11 -2.94
N PHE A 380 3.65 13.68 -3.58
CA PHE A 380 2.70 14.55 -4.26
C PHE A 380 2.13 15.65 -3.35
N ASN A 381 2.30 16.91 -3.76
CA ASN A 381 1.78 18.08 -3.05
C ASN A 381 1.34 19.20 -4.02
N GLN A 382 0.86 18.84 -5.21
CA GLN A 382 0.31 19.80 -6.18
C GLN A 382 -1.19 20.04 -5.97
N THR A 383 -1.67 21.21 -6.41
CA THR A 383 -3.08 21.59 -6.21
C THR A 383 -4.05 20.72 -7.03
N LEU A 384 -5.14 20.29 -6.37
CA LEU A 384 -6.23 19.50 -6.95
C LEU A 384 -7.60 20.19 -6.83
N LYS A 385 -7.61 21.50 -6.56
CA LYS A 385 -8.83 22.27 -6.22
C LYS A 385 -9.96 22.19 -7.27
N ASP A 386 -9.60 22.00 -8.54
CA ASP A 386 -10.54 22.05 -9.67
C ASP A 386 -11.09 20.66 -10.04
N TRP A 387 -10.72 19.62 -9.28
CA TRP A 387 -11.21 18.25 -9.51
C TRP A 387 -12.68 18.11 -9.11
N ASN A 388 -13.50 17.55 -10.01
CA ASN A 388 -14.86 17.13 -9.70
C ASN A 388 -14.88 15.66 -9.26
N VAL A 389 -15.01 15.43 -7.94
CA VAL A 389 -15.02 14.10 -7.31
C VAL A 389 -16.42 13.59 -6.97
N GLU A 390 -17.49 14.18 -7.53
CA GLU A 390 -18.88 13.89 -7.12
C GLU A 390 -19.32 12.42 -7.28
N LYS A 391 -18.63 11.65 -8.12
CA LYS A 391 -18.92 10.21 -8.36
C LYS A 391 -18.01 9.27 -7.58
N VAL A 392 -17.00 9.79 -6.88
CA VAL A 392 -16.08 8.96 -6.10
C VAL A 392 -16.84 8.37 -4.92
N THR A 393 -16.76 7.05 -4.76
CA THR A 393 -17.41 6.32 -3.67
C THR A 393 -16.42 5.83 -2.61
N SER A 394 -15.15 5.66 -2.96
CA SER A 394 -14.09 5.28 -2.01
C SER A 394 -12.84 6.14 -2.18
N MET A 395 -12.40 6.72 -1.06
CA MET A 395 -11.14 7.45 -0.91
C MET A 395 -10.22 6.76 0.11
N TYR A 396 -10.42 5.44 0.33
CA TYR A 396 -9.64 4.65 1.26
C TYR A 396 -8.14 4.89 1.05
N ALA A 397 -7.45 5.34 2.11
CA ALA A 397 -6.01 5.59 2.15
C ALA A 397 -5.46 6.45 0.99
N MET A 398 -6.28 7.32 0.37
CA MET A 398 -5.90 8.09 -0.82
C MET A 398 -4.60 8.88 -0.63
N PHE A 399 -4.38 9.47 0.56
CA PHE A 399 -3.23 10.29 0.92
C PHE A 399 -2.44 9.73 2.13
N GLN A 400 -2.63 8.45 2.48
CA GLN A 400 -1.96 7.84 3.63
C GLN A 400 -0.44 7.99 3.51
N GLY A 401 0.24 8.58 4.50
CA GLY A 401 1.69 8.72 4.52
C GLY A 401 2.24 9.69 3.46
N SER A 402 1.38 10.46 2.79
CA SER A 402 1.78 11.41 1.76
C SER A 402 2.19 12.77 2.33
N SER A 403 2.93 13.54 1.53
CA SER A 403 3.29 14.93 1.84
C SER A 403 2.18 15.94 1.48
N PHE A 404 0.99 15.47 1.12
CA PHE A 404 -0.09 16.31 0.59
C PHE A 404 -0.69 17.23 1.66
N ASP A 405 -0.67 18.54 1.41
CA ASP A 405 -1.25 19.58 2.27
C ASP A 405 -1.84 20.73 1.43
N GLN A 406 -2.57 20.39 0.35
CA GLN A 406 -3.23 21.37 -0.52
C GLN A 406 -4.74 21.47 -0.23
N PRO A 407 -5.35 22.64 -0.44
CA PRO A 407 -6.77 22.84 -0.16
C PRO A 407 -7.66 22.00 -1.08
N ILE A 408 -8.56 21.25 -0.45
CA ILE A 408 -9.59 20.38 -1.09
C ILE A 408 -10.97 20.53 -0.42
N GLY A 409 -11.16 21.56 0.41
CA GLY A 409 -12.43 21.80 1.11
C GLY A 409 -13.63 22.01 0.18
N ASP A 410 -13.39 22.47 -1.06
CA ASP A 410 -14.42 22.69 -2.08
C ASP A 410 -14.89 21.39 -2.79
N TRP A 411 -14.30 20.24 -2.47
CA TRP A 411 -14.69 18.97 -3.09
C TRP A 411 -16.10 18.51 -2.67
N ASN A 412 -16.89 18.09 -3.65
CA ASN A 412 -18.16 17.42 -3.39
C ASN A 412 -17.96 15.94 -3.08
N VAL A 413 -17.85 15.60 -1.78
CA VAL A 413 -17.65 14.22 -1.29
C VAL A 413 -18.95 13.48 -0.93
N SER A 414 -20.13 14.01 -1.30
CA SER A 414 -21.45 13.46 -0.91
C SER A 414 -21.81 12.06 -1.44
N SER A 415 -20.96 11.48 -2.29
CA SER A 415 -21.09 10.10 -2.77
C SER A 415 -20.13 9.12 -2.08
N VAL A 416 -19.19 9.62 -1.29
CA VAL A 416 -18.17 8.81 -0.64
C VAL A 416 -18.79 8.04 0.52
N THR A 417 -18.53 6.73 0.56
CA THR A 417 -18.97 5.84 1.65
C THR A 417 -17.82 5.37 2.52
N ASP A 418 -16.58 5.41 2.02
CA ASP A 418 -15.39 4.91 2.69
C ASP A 418 -14.24 5.95 2.63
N MET A 419 -13.86 6.47 3.80
CA MET A 419 -12.76 7.43 4.00
C MET A 419 -11.67 6.86 4.93
N ALA A 420 -11.68 5.55 5.19
CA ALA A 420 -10.74 4.97 6.13
C ALA A 420 -9.28 5.22 5.70
N GLY A 421 -8.47 5.68 6.65
CA GLY A 421 -7.04 5.95 6.47
C GLY A 421 -6.71 7.09 5.49
N MET A 422 -7.68 7.88 5.01
CA MET A 422 -7.47 8.83 3.91
C MET A 422 -6.25 9.74 4.14
N PHE A 423 -6.04 10.24 5.36
CA PHE A 423 -4.94 11.13 5.74
C PHE A 423 -4.03 10.55 6.84
N ALA A 424 -4.10 9.25 7.12
CA ALA A 424 -3.27 8.61 8.13
C ALA A 424 -1.78 8.82 7.84
N PHE A 425 -0.98 9.19 8.83
CA PHE A 425 0.46 9.46 8.73
C PHE A 425 0.85 10.56 7.72
N SER A 426 -0.12 11.38 7.27
CA SER A 426 0.13 12.44 6.29
C SER A 426 0.45 13.79 6.95
N GLY A 427 0.98 14.74 6.16
CA GLY A 427 1.19 16.13 6.59
C GLY A 427 -0.05 17.02 6.51
N PHE A 428 -1.24 16.48 6.22
CA PHE A 428 -2.43 17.24 5.87
C PHE A 428 -3.04 18.00 7.06
N ASN A 429 -3.28 19.31 6.90
CA ASN A 429 -3.98 20.13 7.91
C ASN A 429 -4.81 21.26 7.26
N GLN A 430 -5.49 20.99 6.14
CA GLN A 430 -6.34 21.97 5.45
C GLN A 430 -7.81 21.85 5.85
N ASP A 431 -8.56 22.94 5.66
CA ASP A 431 -9.98 23.04 6.03
C ASP A 431 -10.86 22.07 5.23
N LEU A 432 -11.71 21.33 5.94
CA LEU A 432 -12.67 20.35 5.42
C LEU A 432 -14.10 20.57 5.93
N ASN A 433 -14.38 21.71 6.58
CA ASN A 433 -15.64 21.94 7.30
C ASN A 433 -16.89 21.81 6.42
N ASP A 434 -16.76 22.14 5.12
CA ASP A 434 -17.89 22.17 4.18
C ASP A 434 -18.17 20.81 3.50
N TRP A 435 -17.43 19.76 3.86
CA TRP A 435 -17.66 18.42 3.32
C TRP A 435 -18.98 17.81 3.80
N ASN A 436 -19.78 17.31 2.85
CA ASN A 436 -20.94 16.48 3.16
C ASN A 436 -20.54 15.01 3.28
N VAL A 437 -20.46 14.50 4.51
CA VAL A 437 -20.07 13.11 4.85
C VAL A 437 -21.24 12.21 5.25
N ASP A 438 -22.48 12.59 4.93
CA ASP A 438 -23.72 11.90 5.36
C ASP A 438 -23.83 10.42 4.96
N LYS A 439 -23.11 9.98 3.92
CA LYS A 439 -23.06 8.58 3.45
C LYS A 439 -21.84 7.80 3.92
N VAL A 440 -20.88 8.44 4.59
CA VAL A 440 -19.67 7.78 5.07
C VAL A 440 -20.05 6.79 6.19
N THR A 441 -19.60 5.55 6.06
CA THR A 441 -19.84 4.49 7.05
C THR A 441 -18.59 4.15 7.87
N SER A 442 -17.40 4.37 7.31
CA SER A 442 -16.11 4.11 7.97
C SER A 442 -15.20 5.34 7.93
N MET A 443 -14.75 5.76 9.11
CA MET A 443 -13.71 6.77 9.33
C MET A 443 -12.49 6.18 10.07
N LEU A 444 -12.33 4.85 10.00
CA LEU A 444 -11.22 4.11 10.60
C LEU A 444 -9.88 4.79 10.26
N ALA A 445 -9.14 5.22 11.28
CA ALA A 445 -7.81 5.80 11.18
C ALA A 445 -7.69 7.01 10.22
N MET A 446 -8.78 7.74 9.94
CA MET A 446 -8.78 8.79 8.91
C MET A 446 -7.65 9.82 9.08
N PHE A 447 -7.33 10.22 10.31
CA PHE A 447 -6.33 11.21 10.67
C PHE A 447 -5.25 10.67 11.64
N ASP A 448 -5.08 9.34 11.71
CA ASP A 448 -4.09 8.69 12.58
C ASP A 448 -2.68 9.28 12.35
N ALA A 449 -1.96 9.63 13.42
CA ALA A 449 -0.63 10.23 13.44
C ALA A 449 -0.46 11.41 12.45
N SER A 450 -1.47 12.26 12.32
CA SER A 450 -1.46 13.46 11.46
C SER A 450 -1.48 14.76 12.28
N PRO A 451 -0.97 15.90 11.75
CA PRO A 451 -1.06 17.20 12.40
C PRO A 451 -2.44 17.87 12.26
N PHE A 452 -3.47 17.11 11.87
CA PHE A 452 -4.79 17.64 11.56
C PHE A 452 -5.49 18.19 12.81
N ASP A 453 -5.86 19.48 12.76
CA ASP A 453 -6.55 20.19 13.86
C ASP A 453 -7.54 21.24 13.30
N GLN A 454 -8.20 20.91 12.19
CA GLN A 454 -9.21 21.80 11.57
C GLN A 454 -10.63 21.51 12.06
N PRO A 455 -11.52 22.52 12.12
CA PRO A 455 -12.88 22.32 12.61
C PRO A 455 -13.69 21.42 11.67
N ILE A 456 -14.25 20.35 12.22
CA ILE A 456 -15.13 19.39 11.54
C ILE A 456 -16.40 19.07 12.34
N GLY A 457 -16.70 19.88 13.36
CA GLY A 457 -17.89 19.72 14.21
C GLY A 457 -19.21 19.81 13.45
N GLY A 458 -19.22 20.44 12.26
CA GLY A 458 -20.39 20.55 11.39
C GLY A 458 -20.72 19.30 10.56
N TRP A 459 -19.88 18.27 10.59
CA TRP A 459 -20.09 17.05 9.82
C TRP A 459 -21.30 16.22 10.29
N ASN A 460 -22.11 15.75 9.35
CA ASN A 460 -23.18 14.80 9.63
C ASN A 460 -22.65 13.35 9.64
N VAL A 461 -22.30 12.85 10.84
CA VAL A 461 -21.72 11.51 11.03
C VAL A 461 -22.75 10.41 11.34
N MET A 462 -24.05 10.64 11.14
CA MET A 462 -25.13 9.71 11.54
C MET A 462 -25.13 8.34 10.84
N SER A 463 -24.34 8.18 9.79
CA SER A 463 -24.18 6.92 9.04
C SER A 463 -22.92 6.15 9.42
N VAL A 464 -22.02 6.76 10.18
CA VAL A 464 -20.73 6.17 10.57
C VAL A 464 -20.96 5.07 11.60
N THR A 465 -20.36 3.91 11.38
CA THR A 465 -20.40 2.75 12.28
C THR A 465 -19.04 2.40 12.89
N ASP A 466 -17.95 2.85 12.26
CA ASP A 466 -16.56 2.60 12.64
C ASP A 466 -15.74 3.91 12.72
N MET A 467 -15.34 4.27 13.95
CA MET A 467 -14.48 5.44 14.25
C MET A 467 -13.15 5.02 14.90
N ARG A 468 -12.75 3.76 14.75
CA ARG A 468 -11.53 3.26 15.37
C ARG A 468 -10.33 4.09 14.94
N TYR A 469 -9.48 4.47 15.88
CA TYR A 469 -8.22 5.20 15.65
C TYR A 469 -8.33 6.51 14.86
N MET A 470 -9.53 7.07 14.69
CA MET A 470 -9.75 8.20 13.77
C MET A 470 -8.78 9.36 13.99
N PHE A 471 -8.45 9.66 15.25
CA PHE A 471 -7.53 10.73 15.68
C PHE A 471 -6.36 10.21 16.52
N ALA A 472 -6.05 8.91 16.46
CA ALA A 472 -4.95 8.34 17.23
C ALA A 472 -3.63 9.06 16.89
N GLY A 473 -2.84 9.47 17.88
CA GLY A 473 -1.58 10.21 17.71
C GLY A 473 -1.68 11.53 16.96
N SER A 474 -2.89 12.05 16.70
CA SER A 474 -3.08 13.31 15.97
C SER A 474 -3.09 14.52 16.91
N ASP A 475 -2.82 15.71 16.37
CA ASP A 475 -2.86 16.99 17.11
C ASP A 475 -4.30 17.49 17.39
N PHE A 476 -5.32 16.72 17.00
CA PHE A 476 -6.72 17.16 16.98
C PHE A 476 -7.30 17.51 18.36
N ASP A 477 -7.83 18.73 18.50
CA ASP A 477 -8.51 19.22 19.72
C ASP A 477 -9.69 20.17 19.38
N GLN A 478 -10.43 19.87 18.30
CA GLN A 478 -11.58 20.70 17.86
C GLN A 478 -12.92 20.18 18.39
N ASP A 479 -13.90 21.10 18.52
CA ASP A 479 -15.24 20.81 19.05
C ASP A 479 -16.01 19.79 18.19
N LEU A 480 -16.50 18.72 18.83
CA LEU A 480 -17.30 17.65 18.23
C LEU A 480 -18.65 17.43 18.93
N LYS A 481 -19.09 18.36 19.79
CA LYS A 481 -20.27 18.15 20.66
C LYS A 481 -21.55 17.81 19.88
N ASP A 482 -21.68 18.33 18.66
CA ASP A 482 -22.90 18.23 17.84
C ASP A 482 -22.95 16.95 16.99
N TRP A 483 -21.93 16.07 17.07
CA TRP A 483 -21.90 14.82 16.33
C TRP A 483 -22.92 13.79 16.86
N ASN A 484 -23.75 13.25 15.95
CA ASN A 484 -24.62 12.12 16.25
C ASN A 484 -23.91 10.79 16.00
N VAL A 485 -23.43 10.16 17.09
CA VAL A 485 -22.68 8.90 17.08
C VAL A 485 -23.53 7.65 17.38
N GLU A 486 -24.87 7.73 17.32
CA GLU A 486 -25.78 6.66 17.78
C GLU A 486 -25.59 5.31 17.08
N LYS A 487 -25.03 5.29 15.87
CA LYS A 487 -24.76 4.07 15.08
C LYS A 487 -23.34 3.55 15.22
N VAL A 488 -22.46 4.28 15.88
CA VAL A 488 -21.07 3.87 16.06
C VAL A 488 -21.03 2.65 16.97
N THR A 489 -20.32 1.61 16.53
CA THR A 489 -20.21 0.34 17.26
C THR A 489 -18.83 0.15 17.89
N SER A 490 -17.80 0.78 17.34
CA SER A 490 -16.43 0.76 17.87
C SER A 490 -15.80 2.15 17.83
N MET A 491 -15.26 2.56 18.98
CA MET A 491 -14.47 3.78 19.17
C MET A 491 -13.05 3.45 19.66
N ARG A 492 -12.59 2.22 19.40
CA ARG A 492 -11.28 1.75 19.85
C ARG A 492 -10.18 2.70 19.40
N GLY A 493 -9.41 3.20 20.35
CA GLY A 493 -8.26 4.07 20.14
C GLY A 493 -8.60 5.41 19.48
N MET A 494 -9.87 5.85 19.44
CA MET A 494 -10.28 7.03 18.67
C MET A 494 -9.42 8.28 18.95
N PHE A 495 -9.06 8.51 20.22
CA PHE A 495 -8.23 9.63 20.68
C PHE A 495 -6.97 9.14 21.42
N GLN A 496 -6.49 7.93 21.11
CA GLN A 496 -5.26 7.42 21.72
C GLN A 496 -4.10 8.38 21.42
N ASP A 497 -3.29 8.73 22.42
CA ASP A 497 -2.10 9.58 22.30
C ASP A 497 -2.37 10.96 21.66
N SER A 498 -3.62 11.44 21.73
CA SER A 498 -4.08 12.74 21.20
C SER A 498 -4.26 13.76 22.34
N PRO A 499 -4.03 15.08 22.11
CA PRO A 499 -4.26 16.12 23.11
C PRO A 499 -5.76 16.42 23.35
N PHE A 500 -6.68 15.77 22.62
CA PHE A 500 -8.12 16.01 22.64
C PHE A 500 -8.71 16.14 24.07
N ASP A 501 -9.32 17.29 24.36
CA ASP A 501 -9.99 17.60 25.64
C ASP A 501 -11.30 18.39 25.44
N GLN A 502 -12.02 18.13 24.34
CA GLN A 502 -13.30 18.79 24.04
C GLN A 502 -14.51 18.04 24.61
N PRO A 503 -15.61 18.75 24.94
CA PRO A 503 -16.78 18.14 25.56
C PRO A 503 -17.54 17.21 24.60
N ILE A 504 -17.66 15.94 24.99
CA ILE A 504 -18.40 14.89 24.26
C ILE A 504 -19.39 14.12 25.17
N GLY A 505 -19.69 14.67 26.35
CA GLY A 505 -20.57 14.05 27.34
C GLY A 505 -22.01 13.86 26.86
N GLU A 506 -22.45 14.62 25.86
CA GLU A 506 -23.80 14.55 25.29
C GLU A 506 -23.95 13.48 24.19
N TRP A 507 -22.87 12.79 23.82
CA TRP A 507 -22.90 11.73 22.82
C TRP A 507 -23.74 10.53 23.25
N ASN A 508 -24.60 10.05 22.34
CA ASN A 508 -25.30 8.77 22.52
C ASN A 508 -24.41 7.59 22.13
N VAL A 509 -23.71 7.02 23.11
CA VAL A 509 -22.80 5.87 22.93
C VAL A 509 -23.46 4.50 23.15
N SER A 510 -24.80 4.42 23.24
CA SER A 510 -25.54 3.19 23.58
C SER A 510 -25.41 2.03 22.59
N SER A 511 -24.83 2.25 21.41
CA SER A 511 -24.52 1.22 20.41
C SER A 511 -23.07 0.74 20.44
N VAL A 512 -22.20 1.44 21.17
CA VAL A 512 -20.78 1.11 21.24
C VAL A 512 -20.57 -0.14 22.08
N ASN A 513 -19.83 -1.11 21.52
CA ASN A 513 -19.47 -2.35 22.22
C ASN A 513 -17.95 -2.49 22.48
N ASP A 514 -17.13 -1.66 21.82
CA ASP A 514 -15.67 -1.66 21.94
C ASP A 514 -15.13 -0.23 22.17
N MET A 515 -14.61 0.03 23.38
CA MET A 515 -13.99 1.29 23.81
C MET A 515 -12.50 1.14 24.16
N ARG A 516 -11.86 0.06 23.70
CA ARG A 516 -10.44 -0.23 24.02
C ARG A 516 -9.57 0.96 23.69
N SER A 517 -8.72 1.38 24.62
CA SER A 517 -7.72 2.44 24.45
C SER A 517 -8.24 3.80 23.97
N MET A 518 -9.55 4.08 24.05
CA MET A 518 -10.16 5.27 23.44
C MET A 518 -9.45 6.58 23.81
N PHE A 519 -9.02 6.73 25.07
CA PHE A 519 -8.29 7.88 25.61
C PHE A 519 -6.92 7.50 26.20
N SER A 520 -6.34 6.38 25.77
CA SER A 520 -5.01 5.96 26.23
C SER A 520 -3.97 7.04 25.89
N GLY A 521 -3.17 7.50 26.85
CA GLY A 521 -2.16 8.55 26.66
C GLY A 521 -2.72 9.95 26.36
N SER A 522 -4.04 10.13 26.41
CA SER A 522 -4.69 11.38 26.04
C SER A 522 -4.83 12.36 27.23
N GLY A 523 -4.85 13.66 26.90
CA GLY A 523 -5.10 14.76 27.84
C GLY A 523 -6.55 14.89 28.31
N PHE A 524 -7.45 14.04 27.83
CA PHE A 524 -8.90 14.15 28.01
C PHE A 524 -9.33 14.14 29.48
N ASN A 525 -10.09 15.15 29.89
CA ASN A 525 -10.62 15.27 31.25
C ASN A 525 -11.99 15.99 31.29
N GLN A 526 -12.90 15.64 30.37
CA GLN A 526 -14.27 16.17 30.30
C GLN A 526 -15.30 15.22 30.91
N ASP A 527 -16.50 15.73 31.20
CA ASP A 527 -17.59 14.95 31.84
C ASP A 527 -18.14 13.87 30.89
N LEU A 528 -18.25 12.64 31.40
CA LEU A 528 -18.80 11.46 30.71
C LEU A 528 -19.90 10.75 31.53
N LYS A 529 -20.39 11.38 32.62
CA LYS A 529 -21.27 10.71 33.59
C LYS A 529 -22.58 10.18 32.98
N ASP A 530 -23.04 10.80 31.89
CA ASP A 530 -24.34 10.52 31.26
C ASP A 530 -24.25 9.49 30.11
N TRP A 531 -23.05 8.95 29.84
CA TRP A 531 -22.86 7.92 28.81
C TRP A 531 -23.53 6.58 29.18
N ASN A 532 -24.34 6.05 28.27
CA ASN A 532 -24.88 4.69 28.38
C ASN A 532 -23.88 3.67 27.79
N VAL A 533 -23.17 2.96 28.68
CA VAL A 533 -22.16 1.95 28.33
C VAL A 533 -22.64 0.51 28.49
N GLU A 534 -23.95 0.26 28.60
CA GLU A 534 -24.53 -1.08 28.91
C GLU A 534 -24.16 -2.18 27.89
N LYS A 535 -23.82 -1.80 26.66
CA LYS A 535 -23.42 -2.73 25.58
C LYS A 535 -21.90 -2.90 25.45
N VAL A 536 -21.11 -2.13 26.19
CA VAL A 536 -19.65 -2.21 26.12
C VAL A 536 -19.20 -3.54 26.70
N THR A 537 -18.39 -4.27 25.93
CA THR A 537 -17.84 -5.57 26.32
C THR A 537 -16.36 -5.48 26.70
N SER A 538 -15.62 -4.53 26.14
CA SER A 538 -14.20 -4.34 26.42
C SER A 538 -13.85 -2.87 26.65
N MET A 539 -13.20 -2.60 27.79
CA MET A 539 -12.69 -1.28 28.20
C MET A 539 -11.17 -1.31 28.44
N ILE A 540 -10.46 -2.26 27.83
CA ILE A 540 -9.03 -2.45 28.03
C ILE A 540 -8.30 -1.14 27.74
N GLY A 541 -7.53 -0.66 28.73
CA GLY A 541 -6.69 0.52 28.60
C GLY A 541 -7.42 1.81 28.22
N MET A 542 -8.75 1.90 28.40
CA MET A 542 -9.54 3.06 27.94
C MET A 542 -8.96 4.41 28.41
N PHE A 543 -8.44 4.47 29.63
CA PHE A 543 -7.79 5.63 30.23
C PHE A 543 -6.34 5.34 30.70
N TYR A 544 -5.65 4.41 30.05
CA TYR A 544 -4.23 4.13 30.34
C TYR A 544 -3.39 5.41 30.17
N ASP A 545 -2.55 5.76 31.14
CA ASP A 545 -1.70 6.98 31.11
C ASP A 545 -2.49 8.27 30.75
N SER A 546 -3.77 8.34 31.14
CA SER A 546 -4.66 9.48 30.87
C SER A 546 -4.74 10.45 32.05
N SER A 547 -5.05 11.71 31.75
CA SER A 547 -5.35 12.76 32.75
C SER A 547 -6.79 12.71 33.29
N PHE A 548 -7.60 11.74 32.85
CA PHE A 548 -9.02 11.64 33.20
C PHE A 548 -9.26 11.40 34.70
N ASP A 549 -10.03 12.30 35.33
CA ASP A 549 -10.44 12.20 36.74
C ASP A 549 -11.87 12.73 36.95
N ARG A 550 -12.83 12.27 36.13
CA ARG A 550 -14.24 12.65 36.23
C ARG A 550 -15.13 11.51 36.72
N PRO A 551 -16.24 11.82 37.45
CA PRO A 551 -17.11 10.78 37.99
C PRO A 551 -17.76 9.92 36.90
N ILE A 552 -17.54 8.60 36.99
CA ILE A 552 -18.13 7.56 36.12
C ILE A 552 -18.73 6.40 36.94
N GLY A 553 -18.88 6.58 38.26
CA GLY A 553 -19.42 5.56 39.16
C GLY A 553 -20.85 5.13 38.84
N GLY A 554 -21.59 5.92 38.06
CA GLY A 554 -22.96 5.63 37.61
C GLY A 554 -23.07 4.77 36.34
N TRP A 555 -21.96 4.43 35.70
CA TRP A 555 -21.97 3.59 34.49
C TRP A 555 -22.44 2.15 34.77
N ASP A 556 -23.31 1.63 33.89
CA ASP A 556 -23.65 0.20 33.88
C ASP A 556 -22.58 -0.60 33.13
N VAL A 557 -21.64 -1.16 33.89
CA VAL A 557 -20.55 -2.01 33.38
C VAL A 557 -20.85 -3.50 33.41
N SER A 558 -22.11 -3.91 33.63
CA SER A 558 -22.50 -5.31 33.84
C SER A 558 -22.34 -6.22 32.62
N SER A 559 -22.08 -5.66 31.44
CA SER A 559 -21.76 -6.40 30.20
C SER A 559 -20.26 -6.50 29.92
N VAL A 560 -19.41 -5.76 30.64
CA VAL A 560 -17.97 -5.73 30.40
C VAL A 560 -17.34 -7.05 30.83
N THR A 561 -16.48 -7.60 29.97
CA THR A 561 -15.72 -8.83 30.23
C THR A 561 -14.24 -8.56 30.48
N ASP A 562 -13.67 -7.47 29.95
CA ASP A 562 -12.26 -7.12 30.17
C ASP A 562 -12.05 -5.62 30.48
N MET A 563 -11.41 -5.35 31.63
CA MET A 563 -11.03 -4.03 32.14
C MET A 563 -9.52 -3.92 32.38
N GLY A 564 -8.72 -4.79 31.77
CA GLY A 564 -7.26 -4.76 31.91
C GLY A 564 -6.67 -3.39 31.58
N TYR A 565 -5.72 -2.93 32.41
CA TYR A 565 -5.02 -1.64 32.24
C TYR A 565 -5.89 -0.38 32.21
N MET A 566 -7.22 -0.46 32.45
CA MET A 566 -8.15 0.65 32.19
C MET A 566 -7.72 1.99 32.80
N PHE A 567 -7.16 1.98 34.00
CA PHE A 567 -6.67 3.15 34.73
C PHE A 567 -5.19 3.03 35.13
N ALA A 568 -4.41 2.18 34.45
CA ALA A 568 -3.00 2.06 34.79
C ALA A 568 -2.27 3.34 34.39
N GLU A 569 -1.36 3.82 35.25
CA GLU A 569 -0.61 5.07 35.07
C GLU A 569 -1.46 6.34 34.96
N SER A 570 -2.79 6.26 35.18
CA SER A 570 -3.69 7.42 35.08
C SER A 570 -3.77 8.25 36.36
N ALA A 571 -4.38 9.44 36.26
CA ALA A 571 -4.69 10.33 37.39
C ALA A 571 -6.03 9.99 38.08
N PHE A 572 -6.73 8.93 37.67
CA PHE A 572 -8.10 8.65 38.08
C PHE A 572 -8.23 8.33 39.57
N ASN A 573 -9.13 9.01 40.29
CA ASN A 573 -9.41 8.76 41.70
C ASN A 573 -10.89 8.98 42.09
N GLN A 574 -11.84 8.56 41.24
CA GLN A 574 -13.28 8.72 41.50
C GLN A 574 -13.93 7.42 42.02
N ASP A 575 -15.06 7.56 42.73
CA ASP A 575 -15.78 6.45 43.35
C ASP A 575 -16.35 5.49 42.29
N LEU A 576 -16.09 4.19 42.48
CA LEU A 576 -16.53 3.09 41.62
C LEU A 576 -17.23 1.96 42.40
N LYS A 577 -17.60 2.20 43.67
CA LYS A 577 -18.09 1.15 44.57
C LYS A 577 -19.34 0.41 44.05
N ASP A 578 -20.16 1.10 43.25
CA ASP A 578 -21.46 0.63 42.78
C ASP A 578 -21.38 -0.13 41.43
N TRP A 579 -20.18 -0.27 40.85
CA TRP A 579 -19.99 -1.02 39.61
C TRP A 579 -20.27 -2.53 39.77
N ASN A 580 -21.11 -3.07 38.89
CA ASN A 580 -21.32 -4.52 38.78
C ASN A 580 -20.29 -5.15 37.84
N VAL A 581 -19.31 -5.84 38.42
CA VAL A 581 -18.19 -6.47 37.70
C VAL A 581 -18.28 -8.00 37.63
N GLU A 582 -19.47 -8.58 37.84
CA GLU A 582 -19.67 -10.04 37.90
C GLU A 582 -19.39 -10.77 36.57
N LYS A 583 -19.37 -10.07 35.44
CA LYS A 583 -19.00 -10.66 34.14
C LYS A 583 -17.53 -10.45 33.77
N VAL A 584 -16.80 -9.63 34.52
CA VAL A 584 -15.40 -9.30 34.21
C VAL A 584 -14.53 -10.53 34.46
N THR A 585 -13.89 -11.01 33.40
CA THR A 585 -12.95 -12.14 33.43
C THR A 585 -11.51 -11.68 33.55
N SER A 586 -11.20 -10.41 33.29
CA SER A 586 -9.85 -9.83 33.40
C SER A 586 -9.86 -8.39 33.93
N MET A 587 -9.06 -8.13 34.97
CA MET A 587 -8.70 -6.80 35.49
C MET A 587 -7.19 -6.68 35.66
N GLN A 588 -6.42 -7.36 34.80
CA GLN A 588 -4.96 -7.34 34.86
C GLN A 588 -4.46 -5.91 34.85
N TYR A 589 -3.63 -5.56 35.84
CA TYR A 589 -3.01 -4.24 35.96
C TYR A 589 -3.97 -3.03 35.93
N MET A 590 -5.26 -3.21 36.22
CA MET A 590 -6.28 -2.15 36.05
C MET A 590 -5.89 -0.79 36.65
N PHE A 591 -5.26 -0.77 37.82
CA PHE A 591 -4.78 0.44 38.51
C PHE A 591 -3.26 0.46 38.69
N ALA A 592 -2.51 -0.35 37.92
CA ALA A 592 -1.07 -0.45 38.10
C ALA A 592 -0.40 0.90 37.91
N SER A 593 0.50 1.27 38.82
CA SER A 593 1.21 2.55 38.84
C SER A 593 0.33 3.81 38.91
N ASN A 594 -0.99 3.69 39.08
CA ASN A 594 -1.84 4.83 39.44
C ASN A 594 -1.50 5.23 40.89
N THR A 595 -0.91 6.41 41.07
CA THR A 595 -0.40 6.84 42.37
C THR A 595 -1.45 7.45 43.28
N ASP A 596 -2.61 7.81 42.75
CA ASP A 596 -3.63 8.62 43.43
C ASP A 596 -4.83 7.79 43.90
N PHE A 597 -5.16 6.70 43.19
CA PHE A 597 -6.35 5.89 43.46
C PHE A 597 -6.34 5.26 44.84
N ASN A 598 -7.35 5.58 45.65
CA ASN A 598 -7.58 5.00 46.98
C ASN A 598 -9.07 4.80 47.33
N GLN A 599 -9.95 4.78 46.33
CA GLN A 599 -11.40 4.65 46.53
C GLN A 599 -11.81 3.22 46.88
N ASN A 600 -12.83 3.05 47.71
CA ASN A 600 -13.19 1.72 48.21
C ASN A 600 -13.87 0.83 47.16
N VAL A 601 -13.12 -0.12 46.62
CA VAL A 601 -13.59 -1.16 45.67
C VAL A 601 -13.51 -2.59 46.23
N THR A 602 -13.27 -2.76 47.54
CA THR A 602 -13.10 -4.10 48.14
C THR A 602 -14.39 -4.93 48.14
N GLY A 603 -15.55 -4.30 47.88
CA GLY A 603 -16.86 -4.92 47.81
C GLY A 603 -17.24 -5.52 46.45
N TRP A 604 -16.40 -5.36 45.42
CA TRP A 604 -16.70 -5.88 44.08
C TRP A 604 -16.87 -7.41 44.04
N ALA A 605 -18.00 -7.85 43.50
CA ALA A 605 -18.32 -9.26 43.29
C ALA A 605 -17.57 -9.77 42.05
N THR A 606 -16.47 -10.48 42.27
CA THR A 606 -15.62 -11.00 41.19
C THR A 606 -16.13 -12.35 40.65
N ASN A 607 -16.21 -12.52 39.33
CA ASN A 607 -16.67 -13.76 38.67
C ASN A 607 -15.83 -15.00 39.04
N THR A 608 -16.31 -15.89 39.92
CA THR A 608 -15.54 -17.07 40.36
C THR A 608 -15.29 -18.15 39.28
N ALA A 609 -16.02 -18.12 38.15
CA ALA A 609 -15.91 -19.12 37.09
C ALA A 609 -14.87 -18.70 36.03
N GLY A 610 -13.78 -19.48 35.89
CA GLY A 610 -12.69 -19.17 34.95
C GLY A 610 -11.57 -18.30 35.54
N PHE A 611 -11.54 -18.10 36.86
CA PHE A 611 -10.46 -17.41 37.56
C PHE A 611 -9.10 -18.05 37.27
N THR A 612 -8.17 -17.24 36.77
CA THR A 612 -6.74 -17.56 36.79
C THR A 612 -6.01 -16.47 37.57
N SER A 613 -4.87 -16.80 38.19
CA SER A 613 -4.01 -15.80 38.83
C SER A 613 -3.53 -14.72 37.84
N GLU A 614 -3.52 -15.02 36.54
CA GLU A 614 -3.15 -14.10 35.46
C GLU A 614 -4.22 -13.05 35.20
N ALA A 615 -5.52 -13.39 35.28
CA ALA A 615 -6.65 -12.50 35.02
C ALA A 615 -6.69 -11.23 35.91
N TYR A 616 -6.15 -11.29 37.12
CA TYR A 616 -6.16 -10.18 38.09
C TYR A 616 -4.75 -9.77 38.51
N LYS A 617 -3.76 -10.18 37.72
CA LYS A 617 -2.36 -9.96 38.04
C LYS A 617 -2.05 -8.49 38.13
N GLY A 618 -1.45 -8.11 39.26
CA GLY A 618 -0.89 -6.77 39.43
C GLY A 618 -1.90 -5.64 39.38
N MET A 619 -3.19 -5.90 39.66
CA MET A 619 -4.27 -4.91 39.64
C MET A 619 -3.89 -3.60 40.35
N PHE A 620 -3.21 -3.69 41.51
CA PHE A 620 -2.73 -2.54 42.29
C PHE A 620 -1.19 -2.48 42.42
N LYS A 621 -0.49 -3.01 41.42
CA LYS A 621 0.98 -3.05 41.42
C LYS A 621 1.51 -1.62 41.34
N TYR A 622 2.38 -1.25 42.27
CA TYR A 622 2.95 0.10 42.40
C TYR A 622 1.95 1.26 42.64
N SER A 623 0.70 0.97 42.99
CA SER A 623 -0.31 1.98 43.31
C SER A 623 -0.11 2.50 44.74
N THR A 624 0.60 3.62 44.91
CA THR A 624 1.10 4.07 46.22
C THR A 624 0.01 4.50 47.19
N ALA A 625 -1.00 5.26 46.75
CA ALA A 625 -2.11 5.68 47.62
C ALA A 625 -2.94 4.48 48.09
N TRP A 626 -3.25 3.55 47.18
CA TRP A 626 -3.93 2.29 47.52
C TRP A 626 -3.16 1.48 48.57
N GLN A 627 -1.86 1.25 48.34
CA GLN A 627 -1.02 0.48 49.25
C GLN A 627 -0.81 1.19 50.60
N ALA A 628 -0.95 2.51 50.65
CA ALA A 628 -0.97 3.27 51.89
C ALA A 628 -2.29 3.06 52.66
N ALA A 629 -3.43 2.99 51.97
CA ALA A 629 -4.77 2.88 52.57
C ALA A 629 -5.22 1.45 52.90
N TYR A 630 -4.69 0.42 52.23
CA TYR A 630 -5.18 -0.96 52.35
C TYR A 630 -4.07 -1.98 52.68
N ASN A 631 -4.43 -3.06 53.38
CA ASN A 631 -3.58 -4.21 53.66
C ASN A 631 -3.93 -5.37 52.71
N TYR A 632 -2.91 -5.97 52.07
CA TYR A 632 -3.09 -7.19 51.26
C TYR A 632 -3.09 -8.43 52.16
N THR A 633 -4.15 -9.22 52.10
CA THR A 633 -4.32 -10.43 52.91
C THR A 633 -4.20 -11.66 52.03
N VAL A 634 -3.25 -12.54 52.37
CA VAL A 634 -3.09 -13.85 51.72
C VAL A 634 -4.02 -14.86 52.40
N SER A 635 -5.09 -15.27 51.72
CA SER A 635 -6.15 -16.11 52.32
C SER A 635 -6.73 -17.21 51.43
N SER A 636 -6.49 -17.17 50.11
CA SER A 636 -7.05 -18.11 49.13
C SER A 636 -6.12 -18.29 47.94
N GLU A 637 -6.38 -19.27 47.06
CA GLU A 637 -5.65 -19.44 45.78
C GLU A 637 -5.63 -18.16 44.94
N ILE A 638 -6.66 -17.32 45.05
CA ILE A 638 -6.80 -16.08 44.28
C ILE A 638 -6.07 -14.90 44.96
N CYS A 639 -5.82 -15.00 46.26
CA CYS A 639 -5.07 -14.02 47.04
C CYS A 639 -3.68 -14.56 47.40
N ASP A 640 -3.07 -15.37 46.54
CA ASP A 640 -1.83 -16.06 46.86
C ASP A 640 -0.60 -15.14 46.76
N LYS A 641 0.58 -15.71 47.07
CA LYS A 641 1.87 -15.01 46.96
C LYS A 641 2.42 -14.96 45.52
N ALA A 642 1.90 -15.78 44.61
CA ALA A 642 2.36 -15.84 43.22
C ALA A 642 1.73 -14.73 42.38
N SER A 643 0.56 -14.21 42.79
CA SER A 643 -0.06 -12.99 42.26
C SER A 643 -0.09 -11.87 43.31
N PRO A 644 1.08 -11.30 43.71
CA PRO A 644 1.09 -10.15 44.59
C PRO A 644 0.38 -8.98 43.90
N TYR A 645 -0.36 -8.20 44.68
CA TYR A 645 -1.22 -7.12 44.19
C TYR A 645 -2.41 -7.59 43.34
N GLY A 646 -2.96 -8.76 43.69
CA GLY A 646 -4.16 -9.34 43.09
C GLY A 646 -5.46 -8.56 43.35
N PRO A 647 -6.64 -9.20 43.20
CA PRO A 647 -7.93 -8.53 43.08
C PRO A 647 -8.34 -7.77 44.35
N ALA A 648 -9.24 -6.78 44.19
CA ALA A 648 -9.70 -5.89 45.26
C ALA A 648 -10.19 -6.61 46.54
N ARG A 649 -10.84 -7.76 46.40
CA ARG A 649 -11.32 -8.57 47.53
C ARG A 649 -10.22 -9.12 48.46
N CYS A 650 -8.97 -9.14 47.99
CA CYS A 650 -7.81 -9.54 48.78
C CYS A 650 -7.28 -8.42 49.66
N TRP A 651 -7.88 -7.23 49.60
CA TRP A 651 -7.47 -6.04 50.33
C TRP A 651 -8.51 -5.66 51.40
N THR A 652 -8.02 -5.16 52.53
CA THR A 652 -8.86 -4.62 53.62
C THR A 652 -8.39 -3.22 54.02
N PRO A 653 -9.30 -2.29 54.35
CA PRO A 653 -8.91 -0.96 54.82
C PRO A 653 -8.00 -1.03 56.04
N LYS A 654 -6.97 -0.18 56.10
CA LYS A 654 -6.21 0.05 57.33
C LYS A 654 -7.07 0.89 58.29
N LEU A 655 -7.14 0.46 59.54
CA LEU A 655 -7.83 1.17 60.62
C LEU A 655 -7.12 2.48 60.98
#